data_AF-A0A381TRJ8-F1
#
_entry.id   AF-A0A381TRJ8-F1
#
_cell.length_a   1.000
_cell.length_b   1.000
_cell.length_c   1.000
_cell.angle_alpha   90.00
_cell.angle_beta   90.00
_cell.angle_gamma   90.00
#
_symmetry.space_group_name_H-M   'P 1'
#
loop_
_entity.id
_entity.type
_entity.pdbx_description
1 polymer ?
#
loop_
_entity_poly.entity_id
_entity_poly.type
_entity_poly.pdbx_seq_one_letter_code
_entity_poly.pdbx_strand_id
1 'polypeptide(L)'
;VLLHITSGVGIILMLLFHGKSRSKQLSGLNKTVRHLLTATLSFGILLAFNGSSGTLGELIFTAHVLSVTGFLISFFILERIEVSVLLIYGAGVIAIFSVLVSANVLVGYIEKNNVTGEKTDFYPSPAQTVSQKYLNHTSIDRSFRCGTSGCHPDIHSQWQQSAHRLSSFNNPFYTGSVDYLLSSGDSTAVRWCAGCHDPVMLHTGLLKGRPDKNIPEAHSGITCEVCHSIVEKPDITGNGKYIIGEFDDYPFSRSEGLLSKVNNMLIRVDPRAHKKNMLKPFHSQSEYCLTCHKVSLDTTINHYRWLRGQDEYDAWQHSGVSGNAVASFYAPPAPLKCQDCHMAYERSQDKGHDGGRVRGHYFNAVNTALPSLPSSRNQDWLERTTAFMQDDKISVDLFGIVDNNGLSAPLGDCYTYVPGQEIQLEVVVRTRDVGHGFPGGTIDSNEPWLQLEGLDESGNIVFSNGHLEPDRSVDEKAHFFRGLLLDKNGEFILKRNPHEWVTTLYNNSIPPGSAEVIHYRWSIPQNFDRSLKIVVYLHYRKFNRSITETFLEDPIDLPIITMATDTLILLSGKQDCDRDIKDFLRINDYGIGMFRQNNLQAARSAFEQVVNINPEYADGFVNLSRILIKEGKFSAAEQVLDKAIQIKNGFPKANYFLSLIRKKQGKYKEAVRLFEAVRLEFPNDRILLKELGQTYYFLEHFDLALTTFHNALLIDPEDYQVHYNLMLIHKKMGNQEKARDHQNHYLKYKPDEASRAVSQVTRLKFPNANNEAQLVHHHEL
;
A
#
# COMPACT_ATOMS: atom_id res chain seq x y z
N VAL A 1 30.88 -13.23 21.41
CA VAL A 1 29.84 -14.18 21.90
C VAL A 1 30.29 -15.62 21.83
N LEU A 2 30.51 -16.21 20.64
CA LEU A 2 30.85 -17.63 20.53
C LEU A 2 32.15 -17.99 21.29
N LEU A 3 33.17 -17.13 21.20
CA LEU A 3 34.43 -17.23 21.95
C LEU A 3 34.22 -17.17 23.47
N HIS A 4 33.17 -16.48 23.95
CA HIS A 4 32.79 -16.40 25.36
C HIS A 4 32.08 -17.68 25.84
N ILE A 5 31.20 -18.25 25.01
CA ILE A 5 30.53 -19.53 25.28
C ILE A 5 31.53 -20.68 25.29
N THR A 6 32.45 -20.73 24.32
CA THR A 6 33.44 -21.82 24.22
C THR A 6 34.53 -21.71 25.28
N SER A 7 34.96 -20.49 25.64
CA SER A 7 35.85 -20.29 26.80
C SER A 7 35.14 -20.62 28.11
N GLY A 8 33.85 -20.28 28.27
CA GLY A 8 33.04 -20.70 29.42
C GLY A 8 32.91 -22.22 29.55
N VAL A 9 32.57 -22.92 28.45
CA VAL A 9 32.53 -24.40 28.41
C VAL A 9 33.92 -25.00 28.61
N GLY A 10 34.97 -24.39 28.05
CA GLY A 10 36.36 -24.77 28.27
C GLY A 10 36.78 -24.66 29.73
N ILE A 11 36.40 -23.58 30.42
CA ILE A 11 36.62 -23.37 31.85
C ILE A 11 35.82 -24.40 32.68
N ILE A 12 34.58 -24.70 32.30
CA ILE A 12 33.77 -25.74 32.96
C ILE A 12 34.39 -27.13 32.77
N LEU A 13 34.79 -27.48 31.55
CA LEU A 13 35.48 -28.74 31.25
C LEU A 13 36.83 -28.81 31.98
N MET A 14 37.55 -27.70 32.08
CA MET A 14 38.78 -27.60 32.88
C MET A 14 38.50 -27.86 34.36
N LEU A 15 37.42 -27.32 34.93
CA LEU A 15 36.98 -27.60 36.30
C LEU A 15 36.45 -29.04 36.51
N LEU A 16 35.99 -29.71 35.45
CA LEU A 16 35.42 -31.06 35.50
C LEU A 16 36.42 -32.19 35.20
N PHE A 17 37.45 -31.94 34.38
CA PHE A 17 38.36 -32.97 33.86
C PHE A 17 39.78 -32.91 34.45
N HIS A 18 40.12 -31.90 35.25
CA HIS A 18 41.45 -31.78 35.85
C HIS A 18 41.57 -32.51 37.21
N GLY A 19 41.68 -33.85 37.20
CA GLY A 19 42.27 -34.61 38.32
C GLY A 19 41.32 -35.51 39.13
N LYS A 20 41.89 -36.59 39.70
CA LYS A 20 41.21 -37.72 40.36
C LYS A 20 40.42 -37.32 41.62
N SER A 21 39.22 -36.77 41.47
CA SER A 21 38.03 -36.95 42.34
C SER A 21 36.97 -35.90 42.00
N ARG A 22 35.85 -36.33 41.39
CA ARG A 22 34.78 -35.48 40.85
C ARG A 22 34.08 -34.53 41.85
N SER A 23 34.29 -34.65 43.17
CA SER A 23 33.54 -33.86 44.18
C SER A 23 34.37 -32.86 45.00
N LYS A 24 35.71 -32.91 44.98
CA LYS A 24 36.55 -32.09 45.89
C LYS A 24 37.05 -30.75 45.34
N GLN A 25 37.04 -30.53 44.02
CA GLN A 25 37.63 -29.32 43.40
C GLN A 25 36.69 -28.12 43.32
N LEU A 26 35.44 -28.31 42.88
CA LEU A 26 34.43 -27.23 42.91
C LEU A 26 34.12 -26.79 44.34
N SER A 27 34.13 -27.72 45.31
CA SER A 27 33.96 -27.40 46.74
C SER A 27 35.15 -26.68 47.36
N GLY A 28 36.33 -26.75 46.73
CA GLY A 28 37.58 -26.12 47.16
C GLY A 28 37.72 -24.65 46.73
N LEU A 29 36.97 -24.23 45.70
CA LEU A 29 36.91 -22.83 45.29
C LEU A 29 36.31 -21.96 46.40
N ASN A 30 36.81 -20.74 46.51
CA ASN A 30 36.26 -19.71 47.38
C ASN A 30 34.74 -19.58 47.14
N LYS A 31 33.98 -19.48 48.23
CA LYS A 31 32.51 -19.44 48.21
C LYS A 31 31.99 -18.34 47.25
N THR A 32 32.64 -17.17 47.23
CA THR A 32 32.31 -16.05 46.36
C THR A 32 32.53 -16.38 44.88
N VAL A 33 33.65 -17.01 44.55
CA VAL A 33 33.99 -17.46 43.19
C VAL A 33 32.95 -18.47 42.68
N ARG A 34 32.54 -19.42 43.52
CA ARG A 34 31.50 -20.39 43.20
C ARG A 34 30.15 -19.76 42.92
N HIS A 35 29.71 -18.82 43.75
CA HIS A 35 28.44 -18.12 43.56
C HIS A 35 28.44 -17.30 42.26
N LEU A 36 29.53 -16.58 41.97
CA LEU A 36 29.66 -15.79 40.74
C LEU A 36 29.78 -16.67 39.50
N LEU A 37 30.46 -17.82 39.57
CA LEU A 37 30.47 -18.82 38.50
C LEU A 37 29.06 -19.34 38.25
N THR A 38 28.31 -19.68 39.31
CA THR A 38 26.95 -20.21 39.19
C THR A 38 26.00 -19.15 38.60
N ALA A 39 26.11 -17.89 39.03
CA ALA A 39 25.36 -16.77 38.48
C ALA A 39 25.72 -16.54 37.00
N THR A 40 27.01 -16.56 36.66
CA THR A 40 27.51 -16.45 35.29
C THR A 40 26.91 -17.52 34.38
N LEU A 41 26.96 -18.78 34.80
CA LEU A 41 26.40 -19.90 34.05
C LEU A 41 24.88 -19.81 33.93
N SER A 42 24.19 -19.44 35.02
CA SER A 42 22.73 -19.30 35.02
C SER A 42 22.28 -18.19 34.07
N PHE A 43 22.89 -17.00 34.15
CA PHE A 43 22.59 -15.91 33.24
C PHE A 43 23.02 -16.20 31.80
N GLY A 44 24.11 -16.95 31.59
CA GLY A 44 24.54 -17.39 30.27
C GLY A 44 23.57 -18.36 29.61
N ILE A 45 23.03 -19.33 30.38
CA ILE A 45 21.97 -20.24 29.94
C ILE A 45 20.70 -19.44 29.64
N LEU A 46 20.29 -18.54 30.54
CA LEU A 46 19.13 -17.68 30.32
C LEU A 46 19.29 -16.82 29.06
N LEU A 47 20.49 -16.29 28.80
CA LEU A 47 20.79 -15.50 27.60
C LEU A 47 20.74 -16.35 26.32
N ALA A 48 21.17 -17.61 26.38
CA ALA A 48 21.09 -18.54 25.24
C ALA A 48 19.63 -18.84 24.83
N PHE A 49 18.73 -18.95 25.81
CA PHE A 49 17.31 -19.23 25.56
C PHE A 49 16.49 -17.98 25.24
N ASN A 50 16.75 -16.86 25.94
CA ASN A 50 15.95 -15.63 25.81
C ASN A 50 16.52 -14.63 24.81
N GLY A 51 17.83 -14.68 24.52
CA GLY A 51 18.52 -13.67 23.72
C GLY A 51 18.78 -12.37 24.47
N SER A 52 19.44 -11.42 23.80
CA SER A 52 19.82 -10.12 24.36
C SER A 52 18.88 -8.97 24.00
N SER A 53 17.78 -9.23 23.28
CA SER A 53 16.84 -8.21 22.80
C SER A 53 15.67 -7.99 23.76
N GLY A 54 15.14 -6.76 23.76
CA GLY A 54 14.04 -6.34 24.62
C GLY A 54 14.49 -6.12 26.07
N THR A 55 13.63 -5.51 26.90
CA THR A 55 13.98 -5.09 28.27
C THR A 55 14.49 -6.26 29.12
N LEU A 56 13.84 -7.43 29.05
CA LEU A 56 14.27 -8.61 29.80
C LEU A 56 15.60 -9.17 29.28
N GLY A 57 15.81 -9.22 27.97
CA GLY A 57 17.05 -9.69 27.36
C GLY A 57 18.24 -8.80 27.70
N GLU A 58 18.05 -7.48 27.69
CA GLU A 58 19.07 -6.50 28.08
C GLU A 58 19.46 -6.62 29.56
N LEU A 59 18.48 -6.86 30.44
CA LEU A 59 18.74 -7.12 31.87
C LEU A 59 19.52 -8.41 32.09
N ILE A 60 19.13 -9.50 31.42
CA ILE A 60 19.85 -10.78 31.48
C ILE A 60 21.28 -10.63 30.95
N PHE A 61 21.46 -9.94 29.82
CA PHE A 61 22.77 -9.66 29.25
C PHE A 61 23.64 -8.85 30.21
N THR A 62 23.10 -7.79 30.78
CA THR A 62 23.81 -6.94 31.76
C THR A 62 24.20 -7.74 33.00
N ALA A 63 23.28 -8.53 33.56
CA ALA A 63 23.55 -9.42 34.69
C ALA A 63 24.63 -10.46 34.36
N HIS A 64 24.60 -11.02 33.13
CA HIS A 64 25.64 -11.92 32.67
C HIS A 64 27.01 -11.22 32.62
N VAL A 65 27.12 -10.05 31.99
CA VAL A 65 28.38 -9.28 31.92
C VAL A 65 28.92 -8.93 33.30
N LEU A 66 28.06 -8.48 34.21
CA LEU A 66 28.47 -8.16 35.59
C LEU A 66 28.93 -9.40 36.36
N SER A 67 28.20 -10.52 36.24
CA SER A 67 28.57 -11.77 36.90
C SER A 67 29.86 -12.38 36.35
N VAL A 68 30.10 -12.30 35.04
CA VAL A 68 31.35 -12.71 34.38
C VAL A 68 32.51 -11.87 34.88
N THR A 69 32.35 -10.54 34.89
CA THR A 69 33.39 -9.61 35.31
C THR A 69 33.73 -9.85 36.78
N GLY A 70 32.71 -9.98 37.64
CA GLY A 70 32.88 -10.32 39.05
C GLY A 70 33.54 -11.68 39.25
N PHE A 71 33.14 -12.70 38.49
CA PHE A 71 33.73 -14.04 38.53
C PHE A 71 35.22 -13.98 38.18
N LEU A 72 35.59 -13.37 37.05
CA LEU A 72 36.98 -13.28 36.61
C LEU A 72 37.84 -12.55 37.64
N ILE A 73 37.40 -11.38 38.11
CA ILE A 73 38.13 -10.60 39.13
C ILE A 73 38.31 -11.43 40.41
N SER A 74 37.24 -12.05 40.91
CA SER A 74 37.28 -12.84 42.14
C SER A 74 38.13 -14.10 42.00
N PHE A 75 38.06 -14.76 40.84
CA PHE A 75 38.83 -15.97 40.53
C PHE A 75 40.33 -15.66 40.50
N PHE A 76 40.76 -14.57 39.85
CA PHE A 76 42.18 -14.19 39.81
C PHE A 76 42.71 -13.70 41.17
N ILE A 77 41.91 -13.00 41.96
CA ILE A 77 42.33 -12.50 43.28
C ILE A 77 42.39 -13.63 44.32
N LEU A 78 41.40 -14.52 44.32
CA LEU A 78 41.18 -15.45 45.43
C LEU A 78 41.79 -16.84 45.20
N GLU A 79 41.92 -17.29 43.94
CA GLU A 79 42.42 -18.64 43.62
C GLU A 79 43.91 -18.69 43.26
N ARG A 80 44.60 -17.53 43.16
CA ARG A 80 46.06 -17.40 42.95
C ARG A 80 46.63 -18.34 41.87
N ILE A 81 45.95 -18.44 40.73
CA ILE A 81 46.32 -19.37 39.65
C ILE A 81 47.57 -18.86 38.91
N GLU A 82 48.52 -19.76 38.66
CA GLU A 82 49.67 -19.45 37.81
C GLU A 82 49.23 -19.16 36.37
N VAL A 83 49.62 -18.00 35.85
CA VAL A 83 49.27 -17.50 34.51
C VAL A 83 49.66 -18.48 33.39
N SER A 84 50.67 -19.31 33.62
CA SER A 84 51.18 -20.34 32.70
C SER A 84 50.13 -21.40 32.32
N VAL A 85 49.31 -21.85 33.28
CA VAL A 85 48.26 -22.86 33.04
C VAL A 85 47.10 -22.27 32.24
N LEU A 86 46.76 -21.01 32.50
CA LEU A 86 45.70 -20.29 31.80
C LEU A 86 46.05 -20.11 30.31
N LEU A 87 47.32 -19.81 30.01
CA LEU A 87 47.82 -19.62 28.66
C LEU A 87 47.78 -20.91 27.82
N ILE A 88 48.09 -22.08 28.39
CA ILE A 88 48.15 -23.35 27.66
C ILE A 88 46.76 -23.82 27.22
N TYR A 89 45.78 -23.83 28.14
CA TYR A 89 44.42 -24.27 27.83
C TYR A 89 43.60 -23.20 27.11
N GLY A 90 43.83 -21.91 27.42
CA GLY A 90 43.30 -20.80 26.64
C GLY A 90 43.75 -20.86 25.19
N ALA A 91 45.05 -21.11 24.95
CA ALA A 91 45.59 -21.30 23.61
C ALA A 91 44.99 -22.52 22.89
N GLY A 92 44.76 -23.64 23.59
CA GLY A 92 44.12 -24.83 23.00
C GLY A 92 42.67 -24.62 22.56
N VAL A 93 41.86 -23.96 23.39
CA VAL A 93 40.47 -23.60 23.05
C VAL A 93 40.44 -22.57 21.92
N ILE A 94 41.31 -21.57 21.96
CA ILE A 94 41.46 -20.58 20.88
C ILE A 94 41.89 -21.28 19.60
N ALA A 95 42.84 -22.23 19.63
CA ALA A 95 43.33 -22.93 18.44
C ALA A 95 42.25 -23.79 17.77
N ILE A 96 41.53 -24.62 18.52
CA ILE A 96 40.42 -25.43 17.98
C ILE A 96 39.33 -24.52 17.40
N PHE A 97 39.05 -23.42 18.08
CA PHE A 97 38.05 -22.46 17.64
C PHE A 97 38.47 -21.67 16.40
N SER A 98 39.72 -21.21 16.34
CA SER A 98 40.33 -20.62 15.16
C SER A 98 40.25 -21.58 13.99
N VAL A 99 40.51 -22.87 14.18
CA VAL A 99 40.36 -23.88 13.11
C VAL A 99 38.91 -24.00 12.64
N LEU A 100 37.92 -24.07 13.54
CA LEU A 100 36.50 -24.19 13.16
C LEU A 100 35.96 -22.91 12.49
N VAL A 101 36.30 -21.74 13.01
CA VAL A 101 35.93 -20.44 12.40
C VAL A 101 36.64 -20.27 11.08
N SER A 102 37.95 -20.53 11.01
CA SER A 102 38.71 -20.47 9.76
C SER A 102 38.18 -21.48 8.75
N ALA A 103 37.78 -22.68 9.15
CA ALA A 103 37.16 -23.66 8.24
C ALA A 103 35.80 -23.17 7.72
N ASN A 104 34.92 -22.63 8.58
CA ASN A 104 33.62 -22.12 8.16
C ASN A 104 33.75 -20.83 7.31
N VAL A 105 34.69 -19.94 7.66
CA VAL A 105 35.02 -18.74 6.88
C VAL A 105 35.64 -19.15 5.54
N LEU A 106 36.52 -20.15 5.52
CA LEU A 106 37.11 -20.66 4.29
C LEU A 106 36.07 -21.34 3.40
N VAL A 107 35.16 -22.15 3.95
CA VAL A 107 34.04 -22.75 3.19
C VAL A 107 33.12 -21.66 2.65
N GLY A 108 32.72 -20.68 3.47
CA GLY A 108 31.91 -19.54 3.02
C GLY A 108 32.63 -18.66 1.98
N TYR A 109 33.94 -18.48 2.12
CA TYR A 109 34.77 -17.76 1.16
C TYR A 109 34.93 -18.53 -0.16
N ILE A 110 35.10 -19.85 -0.11
CA ILE A 110 35.15 -20.72 -1.30
C ILE A 110 33.79 -20.73 -2.01
N GLU A 111 32.67 -20.86 -1.29
CA GLU A 111 31.32 -20.77 -1.86
C GLU A 111 31.07 -19.39 -2.52
N LYS A 112 31.46 -18.30 -1.84
CA LYS A 112 31.28 -16.93 -2.36
C LYS A 112 32.16 -16.64 -3.57
N ASN A 113 33.36 -17.24 -3.67
CA ASN A 113 34.29 -17.04 -4.78
C ASN A 113 34.12 -18.06 -5.92
N ASN A 114 33.39 -19.16 -5.72
CA ASN A 114 33.04 -20.11 -6.80
C ASN A 114 31.90 -19.62 -7.71
N VAL A 115 31.39 -18.41 -7.52
CA VAL A 115 30.33 -17.85 -8.38
C VAL A 115 30.93 -17.21 -9.64
N THR A 116 31.34 -18.05 -10.58
CA THR A 116 31.37 -17.69 -12.00
C THR A 116 29.92 -17.61 -12.51
N GLY A 117 29.19 -16.59 -12.07
CA GLY A 117 27.80 -16.36 -12.44
C GLY A 117 27.72 -15.62 -13.78
N GLU A 118 26.79 -16.07 -14.63
CA GLU A 118 26.35 -15.37 -15.83
C GLU A 118 25.84 -13.96 -15.46
N LYS A 119 26.07 -12.98 -16.35
CA LYS A 119 25.55 -11.62 -16.18
C LYS A 119 24.04 -11.65 -16.26
N THR A 120 23.36 -10.95 -15.36
CA THR A 120 21.90 -10.91 -15.34
C THR A 120 21.32 -10.24 -16.57
N ASP A 121 20.31 -10.86 -17.16
CA ASP A 121 19.34 -10.21 -18.05
C ASP A 121 17.94 -10.36 -17.43
N PHE A 122 17.41 -9.24 -16.92
CA PHE A 122 16.07 -9.16 -16.34
C PHE A 122 15.10 -8.39 -17.21
N TYR A 123 15.56 -7.81 -18.32
CA TYR A 123 14.74 -6.97 -19.18
C TYR A 123 13.48 -7.73 -19.63
N PRO A 124 12.30 -7.08 -19.66
CA PRO A 124 12.02 -5.66 -19.39
C PRO A 124 11.80 -5.28 -17.92
N SER A 125 12.02 -6.19 -16.96
CA SER A 125 12.05 -5.81 -15.55
C SER A 125 13.23 -4.85 -15.27
N PRO A 126 13.01 -3.78 -14.49
CA PRO A 126 14.06 -2.89 -14.02
C PRO A 126 14.75 -3.39 -12.74
N ALA A 127 14.38 -4.56 -12.21
CA ALA A 127 15.02 -5.18 -11.04
C ALA A 127 16.51 -5.44 -11.28
N GLN A 128 17.31 -5.46 -10.22
CA GLN A 128 18.76 -5.68 -10.29
C GLN A 128 19.29 -6.46 -9.08
N THR A 129 20.48 -7.03 -9.23
CA THR A 129 21.27 -7.57 -8.12
C THR A 129 22.52 -6.71 -7.90
N VAL A 130 22.99 -6.60 -6.65
CA VAL A 130 24.23 -5.89 -6.32
C VAL A 130 25.43 -6.45 -7.10
N SER A 131 25.47 -7.77 -7.30
CA SER A 131 26.55 -8.47 -7.99
C SER A 131 26.44 -8.41 -9.53
N GLN A 132 25.32 -7.95 -10.08
CA GLN A 132 24.95 -8.07 -11.50
C GLN A 132 25.01 -9.51 -12.03
N LYS A 133 24.91 -10.49 -11.13
CA LYS A 133 24.87 -11.93 -11.40
C LYS A 133 23.59 -12.52 -10.84
N TYR A 134 23.15 -13.63 -11.43
CA TYR A 134 22.04 -14.40 -10.88
C TYR A 134 22.38 -14.94 -9.49
N LEU A 135 21.39 -14.95 -8.61
CA LEU A 135 21.52 -15.43 -7.24
C LEU A 135 21.28 -16.95 -7.17
N ASN A 136 21.83 -17.58 -6.14
CA ASN A 136 21.42 -18.93 -5.78
C ASN A 136 20.02 -18.86 -5.15
N HIS A 137 19.06 -19.69 -5.57
CA HIS A 137 17.69 -19.65 -5.03
C HIS A 137 17.68 -19.77 -3.50
N THR A 138 18.58 -20.57 -2.92
CA THR A 138 18.68 -20.71 -1.46
C THR A 138 19.02 -19.39 -0.75
N SER A 139 19.61 -18.38 -1.40
CA SER A 139 19.88 -17.10 -0.72
C SER A 139 18.62 -16.25 -0.49
N ILE A 140 17.58 -16.45 -1.31
CA ILE A 140 16.35 -15.65 -1.31
C ILE A 140 15.05 -16.48 -1.18
N ASP A 141 15.16 -17.79 -1.00
CA ASP A 141 14.01 -18.70 -0.90
C ASP A 141 14.14 -19.69 0.28
N ARG A 142 14.14 -19.16 1.51
CA ARG A 142 14.27 -19.96 2.75
C ARG A 142 13.35 -19.50 3.87
N SER A 143 12.24 -18.85 3.53
CA SER A 143 11.33 -18.23 4.51
C SER A 143 10.82 -19.19 5.58
N PHE A 144 10.68 -20.49 5.25
CA PHE A 144 10.27 -21.52 6.21
C PHE A 144 11.19 -21.60 7.46
N ARG A 145 12.49 -21.32 7.29
CA ARG A 145 13.43 -21.28 8.41
C ARG A 145 13.12 -20.14 9.38
N CYS A 146 12.62 -19.00 8.90
CA CYS A 146 12.23 -17.88 9.76
C CYS A 146 11.15 -18.33 10.76
N GLY A 147 10.13 -19.06 10.30
CA GLY A 147 9.06 -19.60 11.13
C GLY A 147 9.50 -20.73 12.06
N THR A 148 10.32 -21.67 11.56
CA THR A 148 10.71 -22.87 12.31
C THR A 148 11.93 -22.71 13.23
N SER A 149 12.68 -21.61 13.10
CA SER A 149 13.81 -21.28 13.98
C SER A 149 13.42 -21.04 15.46
N GLY A 150 12.12 -20.88 15.73
CA GLY A 150 11.59 -20.44 17.02
C GLY A 150 11.84 -18.96 17.30
N CYS A 151 12.05 -18.16 16.24
CA CYS A 151 12.24 -16.71 16.34
C CYS A 151 11.06 -15.93 15.74
N HIS A 152 10.57 -16.31 14.55
CA HIS A 152 9.47 -15.64 13.84
C HIS A 152 8.28 -16.55 13.43
N PRO A 153 7.81 -17.48 14.29
CA PRO A 153 6.68 -18.34 13.95
C PRO A 153 5.39 -17.56 13.61
N ASP A 154 5.08 -16.48 14.32
CA ASP A 154 3.84 -15.73 14.10
C ASP A 154 3.91 -14.94 12.79
N ILE A 155 4.97 -14.14 12.58
CA ILE A 155 5.17 -13.39 11.34
C ILE A 155 5.15 -14.32 10.11
N HIS A 156 5.82 -15.47 10.20
CA HIS A 156 5.81 -16.46 9.11
C HIS A 156 4.39 -17.00 8.85
N SER A 157 3.63 -17.33 9.90
CA SER A 157 2.23 -17.78 9.76
C SER A 157 1.34 -16.71 9.11
N GLN A 158 1.55 -15.45 9.49
CA GLN A 158 0.83 -14.30 8.89
C GLN A 158 1.15 -14.16 7.40
N TRP A 159 2.45 -14.15 7.05
CA TRP A 159 2.92 -14.09 5.67
C TRP A 159 2.41 -15.26 4.82
N GLN A 160 2.38 -16.47 5.38
CA GLN A 160 1.89 -17.66 4.68
C GLN A 160 0.41 -17.52 4.24
N GLN A 161 -0.34 -16.67 4.93
CA GLN A 161 -1.75 -16.35 4.67
C GLN A 161 -1.90 -14.98 3.99
N SER A 162 -1.02 -14.65 3.04
CA SER A 162 -1.02 -13.36 2.35
C SER A 162 -0.98 -13.50 0.83
N ALA A 163 -1.46 -12.46 0.14
CA ALA A 163 -1.34 -12.36 -1.31
C ALA A 163 0.13 -12.25 -1.78
N HIS A 164 1.05 -11.81 -0.92
CA HIS A 164 2.50 -11.81 -1.22
C HIS A 164 3.06 -13.23 -1.29
N ARG A 165 2.66 -14.13 -0.37
CA ARG A 165 3.01 -15.55 -0.45
C ARG A 165 2.39 -16.22 -1.68
N LEU A 166 1.17 -15.81 -2.02
CA LEU A 166 0.37 -16.34 -3.13
C LEU A 166 0.43 -15.43 -4.38
N SER A 167 1.59 -14.82 -4.65
CA SER A 167 1.76 -13.90 -5.77
C SER A 167 2.18 -14.58 -7.07
N SER A 168 2.66 -15.83 -7.01
CA SER A 168 3.34 -16.54 -8.11
C SER A 168 2.43 -17.62 -8.71
N PHE A 169 2.99 -18.71 -9.29
CA PHE A 169 2.20 -19.76 -9.95
C PHE A 169 1.38 -20.64 -8.99
N ASN A 170 1.47 -20.37 -7.69
CA ASN A 170 0.56 -20.85 -6.65
C ASN A 170 -0.79 -20.07 -6.62
N ASN A 171 -0.99 -19.13 -7.54
CA ASN A 171 -2.21 -18.36 -7.73
C ASN A 171 -2.74 -18.60 -9.14
N PRO A 172 -3.94 -19.20 -9.29
CA PRO A 172 -4.48 -19.55 -10.61
C PRO A 172 -4.82 -18.32 -11.45
N PHE A 173 -5.25 -17.22 -10.83
CA PHE A 173 -5.56 -15.98 -11.55
C PHE A 173 -4.31 -15.34 -12.15
N TYR A 174 -3.19 -15.37 -11.40
CA TYR A 174 -1.90 -14.91 -11.92
C TYR A 174 -1.39 -15.84 -13.03
N THR A 175 -1.43 -17.15 -12.78
CA THR A 175 -1.01 -18.18 -13.74
C THR A 175 -1.76 -18.04 -15.06
N GLY A 176 -3.08 -17.86 -15.02
CA GLY A 176 -3.91 -17.65 -16.20
C GLY A 176 -3.56 -16.38 -16.97
N SER A 177 -3.31 -15.25 -16.30
CA SER A 177 -2.84 -14.02 -16.95
C SER A 177 -1.48 -14.21 -17.65
N VAL A 178 -0.53 -14.91 -17.00
CA VAL A 178 0.78 -15.22 -17.59
C VAL A 178 0.64 -16.17 -18.78
N ASP A 179 -0.22 -17.18 -18.69
CA ASP A 179 -0.48 -18.11 -19.78
C ASP A 179 -1.10 -17.43 -20.99
N TYR A 180 -2.05 -16.53 -20.75
CA TYR A 180 -2.63 -15.73 -21.82
C TYR A 180 -1.56 -14.86 -22.49
N LEU A 181 -0.71 -14.18 -21.72
CA LEU A 181 0.42 -13.40 -22.25
C LEU A 181 1.41 -14.27 -23.06
N LEU A 182 1.73 -15.48 -22.57
CA LEU A 182 2.60 -16.43 -23.27
C LEU A 182 1.98 -17.01 -24.54
N SER A 183 0.65 -17.02 -24.63
CA SER A 183 -0.06 -17.45 -25.84
C SER A 183 -0.06 -16.40 -26.94
N SER A 184 0.06 -15.11 -26.57
CA SER A 184 -0.01 -13.97 -27.49
C SER A 184 1.35 -13.31 -27.78
N GLY A 185 2.43 -13.69 -27.07
CA GLY A 185 3.73 -13.01 -27.18
C GLY A 185 4.96 -13.82 -26.75
N ASP A 186 6.08 -13.10 -26.63
CA ASP A 186 7.37 -13.65 -26.19
C ASP A 186 7.44 -13.82 -24.66
N SER A 187 8.02 -14.94 -24.22
CA SER A 187 8.37 -15.24 -22.83
C SER A 187 9.15 -14.13 -22.12
N THR A 188 9.91 -13.31 -22.86
CA THR A 188 10.62 -12.15 -22.29
C THR A 188 9.66 -11.20 -21.56
N ALA A 189 8.42 -11.03 -22.04
CA ALA A 189 7.42 -10.15 -21.40
C ALA A 189 7.02 -10.62 -19.99
N VAL A 190 7.13 -11.92 -19.69
CA VAL A 190 6.82 -12.47 -18.35
C VAL A 190 7.74 -11.88 -17.27
N ARG A 191 8.98 -11.51 -17.63
CA ARG A 191 9.93 -10.92 -16.67
C ARG A 191 9.43 -9.58 -16.12
N TRP A 192 8.61 -8.84 -16.87
CA TRP A 192 7.93 -7.63 -16.36
C TRP A 192 7.04 -7.95 -15.16
N CYS A 193 6.17 -8.95 -15.28
CA CYS A 193 5.33 -9.43 -14.18
C CYS A 193 6.19 -9.94 -13.02
N ALA A 194 7.23 -10.71 -13.34
CA ALA A 194 8.10 -11.37 -12.37
C ALA A 194 8.87 -10.42 -11.46
N GLY A 195 9.10 -9.16 -11.89
CA GLY A 195 9.68 -8.12 -11.05
C GLY A 195 8.90 -7.91 -9.75
N CYS A 196 7.59 -8.10 -9.77
CA CYS A 196 6.73 -7.97 -8.60
C CYS A 196 6.15 -9.31 -8.11
N HIS A 197 5.88 -10.26 -9.01
CA HIS A 197 5.16 -11.49 -8.70
C HIS A 197 6.06 -12.70 -8.43
N ASP A 198 7.15 -12.86 -9.20
CA ASP A 198 8.04 -14.03 -9.18
C ASP A 198 9.51 -13.65 -8.94
N PRO A 199 9.82 -12.86 -7.90
CA PRO A 199 11.17 -12.34 -7.68
C PRO A 199 12.21 -13.46 -7.49
N VAL A 200 11.85 -14.59 -6.87
CA VAL A 200 12.74 -15.76 -6.74
C VAL A 200 13.12 -16.30 -8.13
N MET A 201 12.13 -16.56 -8.99
CA MET A 201 12.33 -17.06 -10.35
C MET A 201 13.15 -16.09 -11.21
N LEU A 202 12.87 -14.79 -11.10
CA LEU A 202 13.56 -13.74 -11.85
C LEU A 202 15.04 -13.69 -11.48
N HIS A 203 15.36 -13.52 -10.20
CA HIS A 203 16.72 -13.26 -9.73
C HIS A 203 17.64 -14.48 -9.78
N THR A 204 17.10 -15.67 -9.99
CA THR A 204 17.85 -16.94 -10.08
C THR A 204 18.02 -17.43 -11.52
N GLY A 205 17.48 -16.70 -12.51
CA GLY A 205 17.64 -17.03 -13.93
C GLY A 205 16.70 -18.13 -14.42
N LEU A 206 15.67 -18.48 -13.64
CA LEU A 206 14.66 -19.47 -14.00
C LEU A 206 13.65 -18.94 -15.04
N LEU A 207 13.66 -17.63 -15.32
CA LEU A 207 12.85 -16.97 -16.35
C LEU A 207 13.65 -16.59 -17.61
N LYS A 208 14.78 -17.25 -17.86
CA LYS A 208 15.52 -17.06 -19.12
C LYS A 208 14.73 -17.54 -20.34
N GLY A 209 13.87 -18.54 -20.15
CA GLY A 209 12.92 -19.01 -21.16
C GLY A 209 11.49 -19.08 -20.60
N ARG A 210 10.67 -19.97 -21.19
CA ARG A 210 9.33 -20.23 -20.66
C ARG A 210 9.42 -20.74 -19.21
N PRO A 211 8.58 -20.22 -18.29
CA PRO A 211 8.62 -20.62 -16.89
C PRO A 211 8.26 -22.10 -16.74
N ASP A 212 9.10 -22.85 -16.02
CA ASP A 212 8.71 -24.14 -15.46
C ASP A 212 7.90 -23.88 -14.18
N LYS A 213 6.63 -24.28 -14.18
CA LYS A 213 5.71 -24.05 -13.06
C LYS A 213 5.69 -25.21 -12.06
N ASN A 214 6.40 -26.30 -12.33
CA ASN A 214 6.37 -27.50 -11.48
C ASN A 214 7.47 -27.49 -10.41
N ILE A 215 8.40 -26.55 -10.49
CA ILE A 215 9.50 -26.41 -9.52
C ILE A 215 9.05 -25.62 -8.28
N PRO A 216 9.61 -25.90 -7.09
CA PRO A 216 9.24 -25.21 -5.85
C PRO A 216 9.32 -23.68 -5.93
N GLU A 217 10.34 -23.15 -6.61
CA GLU A 217 10.61 -21.71 -6.74
C GLU A 217 9.46 -20.95 -7.44
N ALA A 218 8.73 -21.64 -8.33
CA ALA A 218 7.54 -21.11 -9.00
C ALA A 218 6.33 -20.98 -8.05
N HIS A 219 6.44 -21.47 -6.82
CA HIS A 219 5.40 -21.43 -5.80
C HIS A 219 5.82 -20.67 -4.54
N SER A 220 6.96 -19.97 -4.57
CA SER A 220 7.52 -19.26 -3.42
C SER A 220 6.89 -17.88 -3.20
N GLY A 221 6.46 -17.22 -4.28
CA GLY A 221 5.93 -15.86 -4.23
C GLY A 221 6.98 -14.83 -3.81
N ILE A 222 6.54 -13.78 -3.13
CA ILE A 222 7.41 -12.80 -2.48
C ILE A 222 7.79 -13.34 -1.10
N THR A 223 9.02 -13.83 -0.98
CA THR A 223 9.57 -14.43 0.25
C THR A 223 10.00 -13.36 1.27
N CYS A 224 10.16 -13.77 2.55
CA CYS A 224 10.75 -12.92 3.58
C CYS A 224 12.10 -12.38 3.10
N GLU A 225 12.94 -13.24 2.55
CA GLU A 225 14.27 -12.88 2.08
C GLU A 225 14.22 -11.94 0.89
N VAL A 226 13.32 -12.11 -0.07
CA VAL A 226 13.17 -11.15 -1.18
C VAL A 226 12.89 -9.75 -0.64
N CYS A 227 11.86 -9.59 0.19
CA CYS A 227 11.53 -8.29 0.78
C CYS A 227 12.69 -7.73 1.59
N HIS A 228 13.22 -8.54 2.51
CA HIS A 228 14.24 -8.10 3.44
C HIS A 228 15.64 -8.01 2.81
N SER A 229 15.87 -8.48 1.58
CA SER A 229 17.14 -8.39 0.85
C SER A 229 17.23 -7.19 -0.08
N ILE A 230 16.14 -6.46 -0.30
CA ILE A 230 16.19 -5.18 -1.01
C ILE A 230 17.12 -4.25 -0.22
N VAL A 231 18.17 -3.77 -0.88
CA VAL A 231 19.17 -2.86 -0.30
C VAL A 231 18.99 -1.42 -0.77
N GLU A 232 18.37 -1.25 -1.94
CA GLU A 232 18.19 0.06 -2.57
C GLU A 232 16.93 0.09 -3.44
N LYS A 233 16.25 1.23 -3.43
CA LYS A 233 15.29 1.64 -4.47
C LYS A 233 15.97 2.73 -5.32
N PRO A 234 16.32 2.48 -6.58
CA PRO A 234 17.05 3.46 -7.39
C PRO A 234 16.26 4.76 -7.62
N ASP A 235 14.94 4.66 -7.79
CA ASP A 235 14.02 5.79 -7.89
C ASP A 235 12.60 5.36 -7.49
N ILE A 236 11.59 6.15 -7.88
CA ILE A 236 10.18 5.96 -7.54
C ILE A 236 9.26 5.72 -8.75
N THR A 237 9.81 5.17 -9.84
CA THR A 237 9.05 4.82 -11.05
C THR A 237 8.30 3.47 -10.94
N GLY A 238 8.62 2.65 -9.93
CA GLY A 238 7.91 1.40 -9.64
C GLY A 238 8.32 0.22 -10.55
N ASN A 239 7.37 -0.60 -11.00
CA ASN A 239 7.57 -1.77 -11.89
C ASN A 239 8.59 -2.82 -11.41
N GLY A 240 8.76 -3.00 -10.11
CA GLY A 240 9.76 -3.88 -9.51
C GLY A 240 11.18 -3.30 -9.55
N LYS A 241 11.33 -1.97 -9.63
CA LYS A 241 12.65 -1.31 -9.66
C LYS A 241 13.27 -1.25 -8.27
N TYR A 242 13.99 -2.31 -7.94
CA TYR A 242 14.75 -2.44 -6.70
C TYR A 242 16.07 -3.18 -6.95
N ILE A 243 17.00 -3.07 -6.01
CA ILE A 243 18.26 -3.81 -6.01
C ILE A 243 18.25 -4.80 -4.85
N ILE A 244 18.38 -6.10 -5.15
CA ILE A 244 18.55 -7.17 -4.15
C ILE A 244 20.03 -7.40 -3.85
N GLY A 245 20.36 -7.45 -2.57
CA GLY A 245 21.68 -7.83 -2.06
C GLY A 245 21.70 -9.22 -1.42
N GLU A 246 22.89 -9.75 -1.17
CA GLU A 246 23.09 -10.96 -0.38
C GLU A 246 23.25 -10.62 1.11
N PHE A 247 22.82 -11.51 2.00
CA PHE A 247 22.96 -11.34 3.44
C PHE A 247 24.36 -11.76 3.92
N ASP A 248 24.90 -11.04 4.91
CA ASP A 248 26.03 -11.55 5.69
C ASP A 248 25.53 -12.67 6.63
N ASP A 249 25.94 -13.90 6.31
CA ASP A 249 25.50 -15.10 7.01
C ASP A 249 26.20 -15.26 8.38
N TYR A 250 25.43 -15.60 9.42
CA TYR A 250 25.99 -16.11 10.68
C TYR A 250 26.61 -17.49 10.45
N PRO A 251 27.62 -17.90 11.25
CA PRO A 251 28.15 -19.26 11.19
C PRO A 251 27.05 -20.32 11.25
N PHE A 252 27.18 -21.36 10.42
CA PHE A 252 26.20 -22.46 10.33
C PHE A 252 24.80 -22.05 9.83
N SER A 253 24.66 -20.92 9.13
CA SER A 253 23.36 -20.47 8.60
C SER A 253 22.71 -21.47 7.62
N ARG A 254 23.51 -22.31 6.96
CA ARG A 254 23.03 -23.31 6.00
C ARG A 254 23.05 -24.73 6.55
N SER A 255 23.43 -24.89 7.81
CA SER A 255 23.58 -26.20 8.44
C SER A 255 22.25 -26.68 9.05
N GLU A 256 22.08 -27.99 9.09
CA GLU A 256 20.93 -28.65 9.72
C GLU A 256 21.27 -29.17 11.13
N GLY A 257 20.26 -29.71 11.83
CA GLY A 257 20.44 -30.39 13.11
C GLY A 257 21.01 -29.50 14.22
N LEU A 258 22.03 -29.99 14.93
CA LEU A 258 22.63 -29.30 16.08
C LEU A 258 23.28 -27.97 15.68
N LEU A 259 23.90 -27.89 14.51
CA LEU A 259 24.58 -26.68 14.03
C LEU A 259 23.58 -25.56 13.71
N SER A 260 22.38 -25.90 13.21
CA SER A 260 21.29 -24.92 13.05
C SER A 260 20.87 -24.31 14.39
N LYS A 261 20.82 -25.12 15.46
CA LYS A 261 20.52 -24.62 16.82
C LYS A 261 21.61 -23.68 17.33
N VAL A 262 22.88 -23.98 17.03
CA VAL A 262 24.01 -23.08 17.33
C VAL A 262 23.87 -21.77 16.57
N ASN A 263 23.50 -21.80 15.29
CA ASN A 263 23.23 -20.59 14.52
C ASN A 263 22.12 -19.73 15.16
N ASN A 264 20.98 -20.33 15.51
CA ASN A 264 19.87 -19.62 16.13
C ASN A 264 20.28 -19.00 17.47
N MET A 265 21.07 -19.72 18.28
CA MET A 265 21.65 -19.18 19.52
C MET A 265 22.54 -17.97 19.25
N LEU A 266 23.40 -18.02 18.23
CA LEU A 266 24.28 -16.91 17.87
C LEU A 266 23.50 -15.65 17.51
N ILE A 267 22.44 -15.79 16.72
CA ILE A 267 21.54 -14.69 16.35
C ILE A 267 20.86 -14.11 17.60
N ARG A 268 20.36 -14.96 18.51
CA ARG A 268 19.69 -14.50 19.73
C ARG A 268 20.61 -13.72 20.66
N VAL A 269 21.86 -14.15 20.79
CA VAL A 269 22.80 -13.52 21.73
C VAL A 269 23.38 -12.22 21.17
N ASP A 270 23.67 -12.14 19.86
CA ASP A 270 24.04 -10.88 19.19
C ASP A 270 23.23 -10.70 17.90
N PRO A 271 22.05 -10.06 17.96
CA PRO A 271 21.15 -9.92 16.81
C PRO A 271 21.50 -8.73 15.91
N ARG A 272 22.56 -7.95 16.22
CA ARG A 272 22.82 -6.69 15.51
C ARG A 272 23.09 -6.89 14.02
N ALA A 273 23.88 -7.90 13.64
CA ALA A 273 24.13 -8.20 12.23
C ALA A 273 22.85 -8.71 11.54
N HIS A 274 22.06 -9.55 12.21
CA HIS A 274 20.77 -10.00 11.69
C HIS A 274 19.81 -8.83 11.46
N LYS A 275 19.66 -7.92 12.44
CA LYS A 275 18.81 -6.72 12.33
C LYS A 275 19.28 -5.81 11.19
N LYS A 276 20.58 -5.54 11.08
CA LYS A 276 21.14 -4.72 9.99
C LYS A 276 20.87 -5.33 8.61
N ASN A 277 20.95 -6.65 8.52
CA ASN A 277 20.73 -7.38 7.27
C ASN A 277 19.25 -7.42 6.88
N MET A 278 18.33 -7.53 7.84
CA MET A 278 16.90 -7.66 7.55
C MET A 278 16.16 -6.32 7.47
N LEU A 279 16.56 -5.31 8.24
CA LEU A 279 15.80 -4.06 8.36
C LEU A 279 16.63 -2.86 7.93
N LYS A 280 16.29 -2.29 6.77
CA LYS A 280 16.85 -1.05 6.26
C LYS A 280 15.96 0.14 6.65
N PRO A 281 16.50 1.35 6.81
CA PRO A 281 15.71 2.52 7.20
C PRO A 281 14.51 2.83 6.30
N PHE A 282 14.58 2.49 5.00
CA PHE A 282 13.49 2.75 4.07
C PHE A 282 12.33 1.72 4.14
N HIS A 283 12.51 0.55 4.75
CA HIS A 283 11.43 -0.46 4.86
C HIS A 283 10.22 0.04 5.66
N SER A 284 10.39 1.06 6.50
CA SER A 284 9.33 1.71 7.27
C SER A 284 8.74 2.96 6.60
N GLN A 285 9.05 3.18 5.32
CA GLN A 285 8.55 4.31 4.52
C GLN A 285 7.65 3.79 3.39
N SER A 286 6.64 4.55 2.99
CA SER A 286 5.70 4.14 1.93
C SER A 286 6.40 3.89 0.59
N GLU A 287 7.54 4.55 0.36
CA GLU A 287 8.41 4.39 -0.80
C GLU A 287 9.04 3.00 -0.93
N TYR A 288 8.95 2.18 0.11
CA TYR A 288 9.29 0.77 -0.03
C TYR A 288 8.23 0.02 -0.85
N CYS A 289 6.95 0.25 -0.54
CA CYS A 289 5.82 -0.42 -1.17
C CYS A 289 5.64 -0.02 -2.64
N LEU A 290 5.98 1.24 -3.00
CA LEU A 290 5.83 1.71 -4.39
C LEU A 290 6.63 0.89 -5.40
N THR A 291 7.70 0.20 -4.95
CA THR A 291 8.54 -0.59 -5.86
C THR A 291 7.70 -1.58 -6.65
N CYS A 292 6.63 -2.12 -6.06
CA CYS A 292 5.68 -3.01 -6.74
C CYS A 292 4.27 -2.42 -6.88
N HIS A 293 3.89 -1.41 -6.09
CA HIS A 293 2.55 -0.81 -6.08
C HIS A 293 2.39 0.47 -6.93
N LYS A 294 3.44 0.83 -7.68
CA LYS A 294 3.37 1.78 -8.79
C LYS A 294 3.78 1.03 -10.06
N VAL A 295 2.87 0.96 -11.03
CA VAL A 295 2.98 0.09 -12.19
C VAL A 295 2.67 0.88 -13.45
N SER A 296 3.45 0.64 -14.50
CA SER A 296 3.22 1.18 -15.83
C SER A 296 3.52 0.14 -16.89
N LEU A 297 2.81 0.23 -18.00
CA LEU A 297 3.09 -0.56 -19.20
C LEU A 297 3.88 0.30 -20.16
N ASP A 298 4.89 -0.28 -20.81
CA ASP A 298 5.61 0.36 -21.90
C ASP A 298 5.37 -0.43 -23.21
N THR A 299 5.84 0.13 -24.32
CA THR A 299 5.77 -0.43 -25.68
C THR A 299 6.31 -1.86 -25.79
N THR A 300 7.19 -2.26 -24.88
CA THR A 300 7.76 -3.61 -24.79
C THR A 300 6.75 -4.64 -24.32
N ILE A 301 5.73 -4.21 -23.58
CA ILE A 301 4.68 -5.06 -23.01
C ILE A 301 3.40 -4.96 -23.84
N ASN A 302 2.97 -3.75 -24.18
CA ASN A 302 1.68 -3.55 -24.82
C ASN A 302 1.73 -3.23 -26.32
N HIS A 303 2.93 -3.13 -26.90
CA HIS A 303 3.15 -2.80 -28.32
C HIS A 303 2.44 -1.52 -28.79
N TYR A 304 2.13 -0.60 -27.87
CA TYR A 304 1.38 0.61 -28.14
C TYR A 304 2.14 1.84 -27.64
N ARG A 305 2.16 2.07 -26.32
CA ARG A 305 2.83 3.23 -25.71
C ARG A 305 2.97 3.07 -24.20
N TRP A 306 3.67 4.01 -23.58
CA TRP A 306 3.64 4.10 -22.12
C TRP A 306 2.22 4.43 -21.62
N LEU A 307 1.70 3.61 -20.71
CA LEU A 307 0.41 3.78 -20.05
C LEU A 307 0.60 3.57 -18.54
N ARG A 308 0.01 4.47 -17.73
CA ARG A 308 0.00 4.28 -16.28
C ARG A 308 -0.98 3.18 -15.92
N GLY A 309 -0.50 2.09 -15.31
CA GLY A 309 -1.34 1.04 -14.75
C GLY A 309 -1.79 1.40 -13.34
N GLN A 310 -1.57 0.50 -12.39
CA GLN A 310 -1.84 0.74 -10.97
C GLN A 310 -0.91 1.84 -10.41
N ASP A 311 -1.44 2.78 -9.63
CA ASP A 311 -0.63 3.85 -9.01
C ASP A 311 -1.16 4.24 -7.63
N GLU A 312 -0.87 3.42 -6.62
CA GLU A 312 -1.32 3.73 -5.26
C GLU A 312 -0.44 4.75 -4.57
N TYR A 313 0.84 4.79 -4.95
CA TYR A 313 1.80 5.67 -4.30
C TYR A 313 1.51 7.13 -4.62
N ASP A 314 1.29 7.48 -5.88
CA ASP A 314 1.03 8.86 -6.27
C ASP A 314 -0.34 9.35 -5.77
N ALA A 315 -1.32 8.45 -5.68
CA ALA A 315 -2.61 8.72 -5.05
C ALA A 315 -2.45 8.97 -3.54
N TRP A 316 -1.70 8.11 -2.83
CA TRP A 316 -1.33 8.31 -1.43
C TRP A 316 -0.58 9.61 -1.22
N GLN A 317 0.46 9.87 -2.00
CA GLN A 317 1.28 11.07 -1.93
C GLN A 317 0.43 12.34 -2.07
N HIS A 318 -0.59 12.31 -2.94
CA HIS A 318 -1.54 13.42 -3.14
C HIS A 318 -2.78 13.32 -2.23
N SER A 319 -2.73 12.58 -1.14
CA SER A 319 -3.83 12.51 -0.17
C SER A 319 -3.55 13.33 1.08
N GLY A 320 -4.61 13.75 1.77
CA GLY A 320 -4.49 14.27 3.13
C GLY A 320 -3.95 13.24 4.12
N VAL A 321 -4.13 11.94 3.84
CA VAL A 321 -3.61 10.82 4.64
C VAL A 321 -2.09 10.80 4.68
N SER A 322 -1.41 11.11 3.56
CA SER A 322 0.06 11.19 3.58
C SER A 322 0.61 12.42 4.30
N GLY A 323 -0.25 13.41 4.60
CA GLY A 323 0.16 14.71 5.13
C GLY A 323 0.83 15.64 4.10
N ASN A 324 1.02 15.20 2.85
CA ASN A 324 1.71 16.03 1.85
C ASN A 324 0.78 16.93 1.04
N ALA A 325 -0.54 16.66 0.97
CA ALA A 325 -1.46 17.40 0.10
C ALA A 325 -2.19 18.54 0.83
N VAL A 326 -1.74 19.77 0.61
CA VAL A 326 -2.33 20.97 1.24
C VAL A 326 -3.79 21.17 0.83
N ALA A 327 -4.13 20.82 -0.41
CA ALA A 327 -5.45 21.02 -1.00
C ALA A 327 -6.43 19.84 -0.78
N SER A 328 -6.08 18.86 0.04
CA SER A 328 -6.99 17.76 0.41
C SER A 328 -8.30 18.29 1.02
N PHE A 329 -9.42 17.59 0.81
CA PHE A 329 -10.69 17.94 1.47
C PHE A 329 -10.65 17.52 2.94
N TYR A 330 -10.19 16.29 3.19
CA TYR A 330 -10.05 15.71 4.53
C TYR A 330 -8.61 15.25 4.78
N ALA A 331 -8.20 15.30 6.05
CA ALA A 331 -6.95 14.74 6.52
C ALA A 331 -7.18 14.10 7.90
N PRO A 332 -6.53 12.96 8.19
CA PRO A 332 -6.55 12.37 9.53
C PRO A 332 -5.80 13.26 10.53
N PRO A 333 -5.96 13.04 11.84
CA PRO A 333 -5.27 13.80 12.88
C PRO A 333 -3.74 13.76 12.76
N ALA A 334 -3.19 12.68 12.20
CA ALA A 334 -1.77 12.51 11.93
C ALA A 334 -1.56 11.82 10.58
N PRO A 335 -0.49 12.16 9.83
CA PRO A 335 -0.15 11.48 8.59
C PRO A 335 0.08 9.98 8.80
N LEU A 336 -0.40 9.17 7.87
CA LEU A 336 -0.28 7.71 7.88
C LEU A 336 0.50 7.22 6.67
N LYS A 337 1.25 6.13 6.87
CA LYS A 337 1.98 5.41 5.82
C LYS A 337 1.23 4.16 5.39
N CYS A 338 1.63 3.57 4.26
CA CYS A 338 1.07 2.29 3.80
C CYS A 338 1.13 1.20 4.91
N GLN A 339 2.24 1.15 5.63
CA GLN A 339 2.48 0.18 6.71
C GLN A 339 1.58 0.38 7.93
N ASP A 340 1.03 1.57 8.16
CA ASP A 340 0.18 1.81 9.33
C ASP A 340 -1.20 1.15 9.17
N CYS A 341 -1.68 1.00 7.93
CA CYS A 341 -2.93 0.29 7.61
C CYS A 341 -2.68 -1.15 7.16
N HIS A 342 -1.76 -1.38 6.23
CA HIS A 342 -1.56 -2.70 5.61
C HIS A 342 -0.62 -3.61 6.40
N MET A 343 0.21 -3.05 7.28
CA MET A 343 1.06 -3.79 8.22
C MET A 343 0.78 -3.35 9.67
N ALA A 344 -0.51 -3.18 9.99
CA ALA A 344 -0.98 -2.79 11.32
C ALA A 344 -0.40 -3.71 12.41
N TYR A 345 -0.30 -3.20 13.64
CA TYR A 345 0.31 -3.97 14.72
C TYR A 345 -0.54 -5.19 15.10
N GLU A 346 0.10 -6.35 15.12
CA GLU A 346 -0.49 -7.63 15.50
C GLU A 346 0.13 -8.13 16.81
N ARG A 347 -0.67 -8.83 17.62
CA ARG A 347 -0.15 -9.51 18.81
C ARG A 347 0.78 -10.64 18.39
N SER A 348 1.91 -10.78 19.07
CA SER A 348 2.89 -11.81 18.75
C SER A 348 3.78 -12.19 19.95
N GLN A 349 4.22 -13.45 19.95
CA GLN A 349 5.22 -14.03 20.84
C GLN A 349 6.59 -14.21 20.14
N ASP A 350 6.74 -13.68 18.93
CA ASP A 350 8.01 -13.69 18.20
C ASP A 350 9.11 -12.98 18.99
N LYS A 351 10.34 -13.49 18.89
CA LYS A 351 11.47 -12.96 19.68
C LYS A 351 11.83 -11.50 19.35
N GLY A 352 11.37 -11.00 18.20
CA GLY A 352 11.55 -9.62 17.76
C GLY A 352 10.40 -8.68 18.12
N HIS A 353 9.43 -9.10 18.94
CA HIS A 353 8.27 -8.26 19.27
C HIS A 353 8.65 -7.03 20.12
N ASP A 354 7.86 -5.97 20.02
CA ASP A 354 7.90 -4.81 20.91
C ASP A 354 6.61 -4.73 21.73
N GLY A 355 6.71 -4.88 23.05
CA GLY A 355 5.54 -4.91 23.94
C GLY A 355 4.51 -5.99 23.59
N GLY A 356 4.96 -7.16 23.10
CA GLY A 356 4.09 -8.26 22.67
C GLY A 356 3.40 -8.02 21.31
N ARG A 357 3.91 -7.08 20.51
CA ARG A 357 3.37 -6.75 19.19
C ARG A 357 4.45 -6.69 18.13
N VAL A 358 4.07 -6.99 16.89
CA VAL A 358 4.89 -6.87 15.68
C VAL A 358 4.11 -6.15 14.59
N ARG A 359 4.78 -5.59 13.58
CA ARG A 359 4.08 -5.17 12.36
C ARG A 359 3.50 -6.40 11.67
N GLY A 360 2.22 -6.36 11.33
CA GLY A 360 1.51 -7.48 10.72
C GLY A 360 2.05 -7.80 9.33
N HIS A 361 2.17 -9.08 9.02
CA HIS A 361 2.60 -9.59 7.71
C HIS A 361 1.46 -10.32 6.97
N TYR A 362 0.21 -10.07 7.36
CA TYR A 362 -0.95 -10.44 6.56
C TYR A 362 -1.09 -9.58 5.29
N PHE A 363 -0.56 -8.33 5.34
CA PHE A 363 -0.73 -7.33 4.28
C PHE A 363 -2.22 -7.08 3.98
N ASN A 364 -3.00 -6.84 5.05
CA ASN A 364 -4.46 -6.77 4.98
C ASN A 364 -4.90 -5.78 3.90
N ALA A 365 -5.74 -6.27 3.00
CA ALA A 365 -6.33 -5.54 1.89
C ALA A 365 -7.65 -6.24 1.53
N VAL A 366 -8.14 -6.04 0.30
CA VAL A 366 -9.48 -6.48 -0.14
C VAL A 366 -9.49 -7.82 -0.89
N ASN A 367 -8.50 -8.70 -0.67
CA ASN A 367 -8.42 -9.97 -1.40
C ASN A 367 -9.24 -11.08 -0.72
N THR A 368 -10.47 -11.27 -1.18
CA THR A 368 -11.34 -12.40 -0.78
C THR A 368 -11.24 -13.60 -1.71
N ALA A 369 -10.60 -13.46 -2.89
CA ALA A 369 -10.55 -14.52 -3.89
C ALA A 369 -9.62 -15.67 -3.47
N LEU A 370 -8.39 -15.36 -3.06
CA LEU A 370 -7.40 -16.36 -2.68
C LEU A 370 -7.83 -17.24 -1.50
N PRO A 371 -8.34 -16.70 -0.36
CA PRO A 371 -8.82 -17.55 0.73
C PRO A 371 -10.12 -18.30 0.43
N SER A 372 -10.73 -18.10 -0.75
CA SER A 372 -11.92 -18.84 -1.20
C SER A 372 -11.59 -20.03 -2.09
N LEU A 373 -10.38 -20.07 -2.67
CA LEU A 373 -9.93 -21.18 -3.51
C LEU A 373 -9.82 -22.48 -2.71
N PRO A 374 -10.16 -23.65 -3.28
CA PRO A 374 -10.04 -24.93 -2.57
C PRO A 374 -8.64 -25.22 -1.99
N SER A 375 -7.58 -24.84 -2.71
CA SER A 375 -6.18 -25.09 -2.31
C SER A 375 -5.66 -24.19 -1.19
N SER A 376 -6.28 -23.03 -0.97
CA SER A 376 -5.86 -22.03 0.02
C SER A 376 -7.02 -21.56 0.91
N ARG A 377 -8.07 -22.37 1.02
CA ARG A 377 -9.30 -22.02 1.75
C ARG A 377 -8.97 -21.65 3.19
N ASN A 378 -9.38 -20.46 3.61
CA ASN A 378 -9.05 -19.94 4.94
C ASN A 378 -10.14 -18.97 5.44
N GLN A 379 -10.92 -19.44 6.42
CA GLN A 379 -12.03 -18.66 6.98
C GLN A 379 -11.53 -17.47 7.81
N ASP A 380 -10.49 -17.65 8.62
CA ASP A 380 -9.91 -16.56 9.42
C ASP A 380 -9.38 -15.42 8.53
N TRP A 381 -8.82 -15.74 7.36
CA TRP A 381 -8.42 -14.72 6.38
C TRP A 381 -9.65 -13.98 5.84
N LEU A 382 -10.70 -14.69 5.42
CA LEU A 382 -11.94 -14.05 4.97
C LEU A 382 -12.55 -13.14 6.02
N GLU A 383 -12.59 -13.55 7.28
CA GLU A 383 -13.12 -12.75 8.39
C GLU A 383 -12.29 -11.49 8.64
N ARG A 384 -10.94 -11.61 8.69
CA ARG A 384 -10.06 -10.44 8.83
C ARG A 384 -10.21 -9.46 7.67
N THR A 385 -10.27 -9.96 6.43
CA THR A 385 -10.44 -9.12 5.24
C THR A 385 -11.82 -8.47 5.19
N THR A 386 -12.87 -9.17 5.64
CA THR A 386 -14.23 -8.64 5.75
C THR A 386 -14.29 -7.52 6.79
N ALA A 387 -13.75 -7.76 7.98
CA ALA A 387 -13.65 -6.73 9.03
C ALA A 387 -12.87 -5.50 8.56
N PHE A 388 -11.78 -5.68 7.81
CA PHE A 388 -11.01 -4.57 7.23
C PHE A 388 -11.82 -3.73 6.24
N MET A 389 -12.75 -4.33 5.49
CA MET A 389 -13.64 -3.63 4.54
C MET A 389 -14.85 -2.97 5.20
N GLN A 390 -15.25 -3.45 6.37
CA GLN A 390 -16.37 -2.93 7.17
C GLN A 390 -15.91 -1.96 8.29
N ASP A 391 -14.65 -1.52 8.26
CA ASP A 391 -14.03 -0.62 9.25
C ASP A 391 -14.38 0.87 9.02
N ASP A 392 -15.60 1.16 8.52
CA ASP A 392 -16.15 2.50 8.25
C ASP A 392 -15.29 3.43 7.35
N LYS A 393 -14.29 2.88 6.63
CA LYS A 393 -13.44 3.62 5.70
C LYS A 393 -14.16 4.05 4.43
N ILE A 394 -15.28 3.40 4.12
CA ILE A 394 -16.18 3.80 3.04
C ILE A 394 -17.59 3.82 3.63
N SER A 395 -18.36 4.86 3.31
CA SER A 395 -19.77 4.93 3.69
C SER A 395 -20.66 5.17 2.48
N VAL A 396 -21.91 4.73 2.60
CA VAL A 396 -23.00 5.07 1.70
C VAL A 396 -24.07 5.82 2.50
N ASP A 397 -24.69 6.82 1.90
CA ASP A 397 -25.66 7.71 2.53
C ASP A 397 -26.79 8.02 1.53
N LEU A 398 -28.04 7.70 1.87
CA LEU A 398 -29.25 8.16 1.21
C LEU A 398 -29.47 9.63 1.59
N PHE A 399 -28.69 10.50 0.95
CA PHE A 399 -28.52 11.90 1.36
C PHE A 399 -29.77 12.75 1.10
N GLY A 400 -30.40 12.60 -0.06
CA GLY A 400 -31.39 13.55 -0.54
C GLY A 400 -32.40 12.97 -1.52
N ILE A 401 -33.54 13.64 -1.64
CA ILE A 401 -34.50 13.38 -2.72
C ILE A 401 -34.78 14.68 -3.47
N VAL A 402 -34.69 14.62 -4.79
CA VAL A 402 -35.15 15.69 -5.68
C VAL A 402 -36.53 15.31 -6.22
N ASP A 403 -37.49 16.18 -5.99
CA ASP A 403 -38.86 16.09 -6.53
C ASP A 403 -39.23 17.39 -7.28
N ASN A 404 -40.52 17.58 -7.58
CA ASN A 404 -41.03 18.79 -8.23
C ASN A 404 -40.80 20.09 -7.43
N ASN A 405 -40.50 20.00 -6.13
CA ASN A 405 -40.22 21.13 -5.23
C ASN A 405 -38.72 21.40 -5.06
N GLY A 406 -37.86 20.57 -5.63
CA GLY A 406 -36.40 20.67 -5.56
C GLY A 406 -35.78 19.65 -4.61
N LEU A 407 -34.55 19.92 -4.16
CA LEU A 407 -33.81 19.01 -3.29
C LEU A 407 -34.27 19.10 -1.83
N SER A 408 -34.75 17.99 -1.29
CA SER A 408 -34.95 17.74 0.14
C SER A 408 -33.75 16.98 0.69
N ALA A 409 -32.87 17.69 1.39
CA ALA A 409 -31.66 17.12 2.01
C ALA A 409 -31.14 18.00 3.17
N PRO A 410 -30.28 17.46 4.06
CA PRO A 410 -30.08 16.03 4.27
C PRO A 410 -31.35 15.35 4.82
N LEU A 411 -31.60 14.10 4.43
CA LEU A 411 -32.72 13.33 4.92
C LEU A 411 -32.47 12.80 6.34
N GLY A 412 -33.55 12.67 7.13
CA GLY A 412 -33.55 11.78 8.31
C GLY A 412 -33.91 10.35 7.91
N ASP A 413 -34.65 9.64 8.76
CA ASP A 413 -34.98 8.22 8.54
C ASP A 413 -36.13 8.00 7.54
N CYS A 414 -36.87 9.06 7.18
CA CYS A 414 -37.99 8.95 6.25
C CYS A 414 -38.10 10.13 5.28
N TYR A 415 -38.88 9.90 4.21
CA TYR A 415 -39.32 10.92 3.28
C TYR A 415 -40.75 10.65 2.81
N THR A 416 -41.53 11.71 2.65
CA THR A 416 -42.92 11.62 2.24
C THR A 416 -43.08 11.95 0.76
N TYR A 417 -43.62 11.03 -0.03
CA TYR A 417 -43.82 11.18 -1.47
C TYR A 417 -45.30 11.36 -1.85
N VAL A 418 -45.52 11.88 -3.07
CA VAL A 418 -46.82 11.99 -3.70
C VAL A 418 -46.94 10.93 -4.80
N PRO A 419 -47.98 10.08 -4.81
CA PRO A 419 -48.18 9.10 -5.87
C PRO A 419 -48.26 9.74 -7.26
N GLY A 420 -47.71 9.08 -8.27
CA GLY A 420 -47.69 9.59 -9.65
C GLY A 420 -46.58 10.61 -9.96
N GLN A 421 -45.76 11.00 -8.98
CA GLN A 421 -44.62 11.89 -9.21
C GLN A 421 -43.37 11.11 -9.61
N GLU A 422 -42.43 11.81 -10.25
CA GLU A 422 -41.05 11.34 -10.42
C GLU A 422 -40.21 11.84 -9.24
N ILE A 423 -39.38 10.96 -8.68
CA ILE A 423 -38.37 11.34 -7.69
C ILE A 423 -36.98 10.89 -8.15
N GLN A 424 -35.97 11.63 -7.73
CA GLN A 424 -34.56 11.25 -7.87
C GLN A 424 -33.92 11.10 -6.48
N LEU A 425 -33.44 9.90 -6.16
CA LEU A 425 -32.65 9.62 -4.96
C LEU A 425 -31.20 10.05 -5.19
N GLU A 426 -30.65 10.84 -4.27
CA GLU A 426 -29.26 11.26 -4.22
C GLU A 426 -28.50 10.36 -3.22
N VAL A 427 -27.72 9.41 -3.74
CA VAL A 427 -26.90 8.52 -2.92
C VAL A 427 -25.47 9.04 -2.90
N VAL A 428 -24.92 9.31 -1.72
CA VAL A 428 -23.53 9.75 -1.54
C VAL A 428 -22.68 8.57 -1.10
N VAL A 429 -21.59 8.30 -1.82
CA VAL A 429 -20.55 7.36 -1.37
C VAL A 429 -19.27 8.12 -1.05
N ARG A 430 -18.72 7.92 0.14
CA ARG A 430 -17.56 8.67 0.64
C ARG A 430 -16.41 7.76 1.03
N THR A 431 -15.19 8.20 0.74
CA THR A 431 -13.95 7.66 1.31
C THR A 431 -13.55 8.38 2.60
N ARG A 432 -13.15 7.61 3.61
CA ARG A 432 -12.70 8.07 4.94
C ARG A 432 -11.38 7.38 5.27
N ASP A 433 -10.35 8.17 5.56
CA ASP A 433 -9.00 7.69 5.91
C ASP A 433 -8.35 6.71 4.90
N VAL A 434 -8.91 6.59 3.69
CA VAL A 434 -8.29 5.86 2.57
C VAL A 434 -7.28 6.78 1.91
N GLY A 435 -6.01 6.37 1.90
CA GLY A 435 -4.93 7.17 1.33
C GLY A 435 -4.87 7.16 -0.20
N HIS A 436 -5.43 6.16 -0.86
CA HIS A 436 -5.42 6.02 -2.32
C HIS A 436 -6.85 6.01 -2.88
N GLY A 437 -7.01 5.81 -4.20
CA GLY A 437 -8.34 5.73 -4.82
C GLY A 437 -9.15 4.54 -4.29
N PHE A 438 -10.47 4.66 -4.28
CA PHE A 438 -11.40 3.56 -4.00
C PHE A 438 -12.21 3.19 -5.25
N PRO A 439 -12.22 1.89 -5.65
CA PRO A 439 -11.30 0.87 -5.20
C PRO A 439 -9.87 1.18 -5.64
N GLY A 440 -8.89 0.71 -4.87
CA GLY A 440 -7.50 0.67 -5.31
C GLY A 440 -7.19 -0.65 -6.01
N GLY A 441 -5.95 -0.82 -6.45
CA GLY A 441 -5.45 -2.04 -7.05
C GLY A 441 -5.81 -2.17 -8.53
N THR A 442 -6.21 -3.37 -8.90
CA THR A 442 -6.67 -3.71 -10.25
C THR A 442 -8.11 -3.28 -10.43
N ILE A 443 -8.30 -1.98 -10.63
CA ILE A 443 -9.61 -1.32 -10.79
C ILE A 443 -10.42 -1.85 -11.98
N ASP A 444 -9.79 -2.59 -12.88
CA ASP A 444 -10.38 -3.27 -14.03
C ASP A 444 -11.07 -4.59 -13.68
N SER A 445 -10.65 -5.21 -12.57
CA SER A 445 -11.06 -6.57 -12.20
C SER A 445 -11.79 -6.62 -10.86
N ASN A 446 -11.47 -5.72 -9.92
CA ASN A 446 -12.28 -5.53 -8.73
C ASN A 446 -13.68 -5.06 -9.13
N GLU A 447 -14.70 -5.58 -8.47
CA GLU A 447 -16.10 -5.28 -8.78
C GLU A 447 -16.83 -4.82 -7.52
N PRO A 448 -16.66 -3.54 -7.12
CA PRO A 448 -17.58 -2.86 -6.23
C PRO A 448 -18.73 -2.22 -6.99
N TRP A 449 -19.93 -2.31 -6.44
CA TRP A 449 -21.13 -1.72 -7.03
C TRP A 449 -22.14 -1.31 -5.96
N LEU A 450 -23.08 -0.45 -6.34
CA LEU A 450 -24.27 -0.18 -5.55
C LEU A 450 -25.40 -1.13 -5.94
N GLN A 451 -26.03 -1.72 -4.94
CA GLN A 451 -27.33 -2.37 -5.08
C GLN A 451 -28.36 -1.55 -4.30
N LEU A 452 -29.49 -1.25 -4.93
CA LEU A 452 -30.57 -0.47 -4.34
C LEU A 452 -31.89 -1.23 -4.48
N GLU A 453 -32.62 -1.36 -3.39
CA GLU A 453 -33.89 -2.07 -3.32
C GLU A 453 -34.98 -1.22 -2.67
N GLY A 454 -36.19 -1.24 -3.23
CA GLY A 454 -37.39 -0.75 -2.58
C GLY A 454 -38.28 -1.90 -2.12
N LEU A 455 -38.43 -2.08 -0.81
CA LEU A 455 -39.15 -3.20 -0.20
C LEU A 455 -40.49 -2.75 0.38
N ASP A 456 -41.58 -3.46 0.06
CA ASP A 456 -42.89 -3.23 0.67
C ASP A 456 -42.94 -3.72 2.14
N GLU A 457 -44.06 -3.47 2.82
CA GLU A 457 -44.26 -3.87 4.23
C GLU A 457 -44.18 -5.39 4.47
N SER A 458 -44.37 -6.20 3.42
CA SER A 458 -44.22 -7.66 3.46
C SER A 458 -42.80 -8.12 3.13
N GLY A 459 -41.89 -7.20 2.79
CA GLY A 459 -40.52 -7.48 2.38
C GLY A 459 -40.38 -7.85 0.90
N ASN A 460 -41.40 -7.64 0.06
CA ASN A 460 -41.30 -7.90 -1.37
C ASN A 460 -40.63 -6.72 -2.10
N ILE A 461 -39.80 -7.04 -3.08
CA ILE A 461 -39.15 -6.05 -3.94
C ILE A 461 -40.19 -5.41 -4.86
N VAL A 462 -40.30 -4.08 -4.82
CA VAL A 462 -41.11 -3.25 -5.71
C VAL A 462 -40.30 -2.74 -6.89
N PHE A 463 -39.06 -2.33 -6.63
CA PHE A 463 -38.06 -1.98 -7.63
C PHE A 463 -36.68 -2.32 -7.11
N SER A 464 -35.73 -2.49 -8.03
CA SER A 464 -34.36 -2.82 -7.67
C SER A 464 -33.36 -2.51 -8.77
N ASN A 465 -32.14 -2.21 -8.39
CA ASN A 465 -30.99 -2.05 -9.28
C ASN A 465 -29.78 -2.74 -8.65
N GLY A 466 -28.91 -3.36 -9.47
CA GLY A 466 -27.65 -3.93 -8.98
C GLY A 466 -27.76 -5.33 -8.35
N HIS A 467 -28.85 -6.05 -8.60
CA HIS A 467 -28.95 -7.47 -8.22
C HIS A 467 -28.00 -8.35 -9.03
N LEU A 468 -27.79 -9.57 -8.53
CA LEU A 468 -27.18 -10.62 -9.33
C LEU A 468 -28.20 -11.21 -10.30
N GLU A 469 -27.78 -11.33 -11.55
CA GLU A 469 -28.46 -12.11 -12.57
C GLU A 469 -28.35 -13.63 -12.28
N PRO A 470 -29.17 -14.48 -12.95
CA PRO A 470 -29.12 -15.93 -12.76
C PRO A 470 -27.73 -16.55 -12.99
N ASP A 471 -26.92 -15.95 -13.84
CA ASP A 471 -25.53 -16.36 -14.14
C ASP A 471 -24.49 -15.82 -13.14
N ARG A 472 -24.94 -15.15 -12.07
CA ARG A 472 -24.11 -14.49 -11.04
C ARG A 472 -23.32 -13.27 -11.52
N SER A 473 -23.58 -12.76 -12.72
CA SER A 473 -23.15 -11.42 -13.11
C SER A 473 -23.96 -10.37 -12.33
N VAL A 474 -23.38 -9.18 -12.14
CA VAL A 474 -24.10 -8.04 -11.56
C VAL A 474 -24.89 -7.38 -12.69
N ASP A 475 -26.13 -6.96 -12.39
CA ASP A 475 -26.96 -6.13 -13.28
C ASP A 475 -26.12 -5.06 -13.98
N GLU A 476 -26.15 -5.07 -15.31
CA GLU A 476 -25.35 -4.16 -16.13
C GLU A 476 -25.75 -2.69 -15.96
N LYS A 477 -26.93 -2.41 -15.41
CA LYS A 477 -27.42 -1.07 -15.08
C LYS A 477 -26.96 -0.60 -13.71
N ALA A 478 -26.23 -1.42 -12.94
CA ALA A 478 -25.69 -1.01 -11.65
C ALA A 478 -24.69 0.14 -11.81
N HIS A 479 -24.54 0.93 -10.74
CA HIS A 479 -23.41 1.84 -10.64
C HIS A 479 -22.15 1.07 -10.18
N PHE A 480 -21.06 1.13 -10.95
CA PHE A 480 -19.82 0.41 -10.64
C PHE A 480 -18.68 1.37 -10.31
N PHE A 481 -18.02 1.19 -9.17
CA PHE A 481 -16.79 1.92 -8.85
C PHE A 481 -15.58 1.20 -9.47
N ARG A 482 -15.38 1.30 -10.79
CA ARG A 482 -14.32 0.59 -11.49
C ARG A 482 -13.76 1.35 -12.70
N GLY A 483 -12.65 0.86 -13.23
CA GLY A 483 -12.09 1.32 -14.52
C GLY A 483 -12.40 0.32 -15.63
N LEU A 484 -13.23 0.68 -16.61
CA LEU A 484 -13.53 -0.24 -17.72
C LEU A 484 -12.54 -0.04 -18.86
N LEU A 485 -11.59 -0.97 -18.99
CA LEU A 485 -10.49 -0.91 -19.96
C LEU A 485 -10.87 -1.51 -21.31
N LEU A 486 -10.34 -0.91 -22.39
CA LEU A 486 -10.61 -1.28 -23.77
C LEU A 486 -9.35 -1.71 -24.50
N ASP A 487 -9.50 -2.74 -25.34
CA ASP A 487 -8.50 -3.14 -26.32
C ASP A 487 -8.50 -2.20 -27.55
N LYS A 488 -7.64 -2.49 -28.53
CA LYS A 488 -7.56 -1.71 -29.79
C LYS A 488 -8.84 -1.74 -30.64
N ASN A 489 -9.73 -2.71 -30.43
CA ASN A 489 -10.98 -2.89 -31.17
C ASN A 489 -12.18 -2.28 -30.45
N GLY A 490 -12.00 -1.79 -29.21
CA GLY A 490 -13.10 -1.30 -28.38
C GLY A 490 -13.84 -2.40 -27.62
N GLU A 491 -13.23 -3.58 -27.47
CA GLU A 491 -13.77 -4.65 -26.63
C GLU A 491 -13.25 -4.53 -25.19
N PHE A 492 -14.05 -5.01 -24.23
CA PHE A 492 -13.70 -4.96 -22.82
C PHE A 492 -12.55 -5.92 -22.49
N ILE A 493 -11.59 -5.44 -21.70
CA ILE A 493 -10.51 -6.26 -21.13
C ILE A 493 -11.06 -6.95 -19.87
N LEU A 494 -11.54 -8.19 -20.05
CA LEU A 494 -12.18 -8.97 -18.97
C LEU A 494 -11.31 -10.12 -18.45
N LYS A 495 -10.11 -10.33 -19.01
CA LYS A 495 -9.24 -11.48 -18.71
C LYS A 495 -7.95 -11.06 -18.02
N ARG A 496 -7.91 -9.91 -17.33
CA ARG A 496 -6.66 -9.33 -16.79
C ARG A 496 -5.51 -9.38 -17.80
N ASN A 497 -5.78 -8.92 -19.01
CA ASN A 497 -4.87 -8.88 -20.17
C ASN A 497 -4.40 -7.44 -20.44
N PRO A 498 -3.64 -6.81 -19.51
CA PRO A 498 -3.32 -5.39 -19.60
C PRO A 498 -2.40 -5.06 -20.79
N HIS A 499 -1.71 -6.04 -21.37
CA HIS A 499 -0.90 -5.85 -22.57
C HIS A 499 -1.72 -5.51 -23.82
N GLU A 500 -3.04 -5.74 -23.82
CA GLU A 500 -3.92 -5.35 -24.93
C GLU A 500 -4.56 -3.97 -24.71
N TRP A 501 -4.32 -3.34 -23.56
CA TRP A 501 -4.95 -2.08 -23.17
C TRP A 501 -4.49 -0.90 -24.02
N VAL A 502 -5.47 -0.18 -24.58
CA VAL A 502 -5.27 1.03 -25.39
C VAL A 502 -5.90 2.26 -24.76
N THR A 503 -7.10 2.13 -24.18
CA THR A 503 -7.81 3.25 -23.54
C THR A 503 -8.79 2.79 -22.47
N THR A 504 -9.29 3.72 -21.68
CA THR A 504 -10.27 3.47 -20.62
C THR A 504 -11.57 4.15 -20.98
N LEU A 505 -12.69 3.42 -20.98
CA LEU A 505 -14.01 3.96 -21.30
C LEU A 505 -14.46 4.97 -20.22
N TYR A 506 -14.34 4.55 -18.96
CA TYR A 506 -14.61 5.35 -17.77
C TYR A 506 -13.79 4.83 -16.59
N ASN A 507 -13.56 5.71 -15.61
CA ASN A 507 -12.99 5.35 -14.32
C ASN A 507 -13.78 6.07 -13.22
N ASN A 508 -14.63 5.32 -12.54
CA ASN A 508 -15.52 5.81 -11.47
C ASN A 508 -14.90 5.56 -10.08
N SER A 509 -13.57 5.47 -9.99
CA SER A 509 -12.89 5.41 -8.69
C SER A 509 -13.02 6.74 -7.93
N ILE A 510 -13.28 6.66 -6.63
CA ILE A 510 -13.38 7.81 -5.73
C ILE A 510 -11.96 8.19 -5.24
N PRO A 511 -11.50 9.43 -5.41
CA PRO A 511 -10.20 9.87 -4.89
C PRO A 511 -10.13 9.83 -3.35
N PRO A 512 -8.91 9.84 -2.76
CA PRO A 512 -8.70 9.89 -1.32
C PRO A 512 -9.42 11.07 -0.64
N GLY A 513 -10.12 10.81 0.46
CA GLY A 513 -10.80 11.86 1.23
C GLY A 513 -11.81 12.64 0.38
N SER A 514 -12.53 11.97 -0.50
CA SER A 514 -13.52 12.53 -1.41
C SER A 514 -14.85 11.80 -1.34
N ALA A 515 -15.83 12.28 -2.09
CA ALA A 515 -17.17 11.72 -2.18
C ALA A 515 -17.67 11.70 -3.63
N GLU A 516 -18.60 10.81 -3.93
CA GLU A 516 -19.31 10.68 -5.19
C GLU A 516 -20.81 10.75 -4.94
N VAL A 517 -21.56 11.32 -5.87
CA VAL A 517 -23.03 11.37 -5.81
C VAL A 517 -23.56 10.52 -6.97
N ILE A 518 -24.46 9.61 -6.67
CA ILE A 518 -25.10 8.70 -7.61
C ILE A 518 -26.59 9.00 -7.62
N HIS A 519 -27.15 9.17 -8.81
CA HIS A 519 -28.54 9.56 -9.00
C HIS A 519 -29.37 8.36 -9.43
N TYR A 520 -30.41 8.03 -8.68
CA TYR A 520 -31.39 7.02 -9.07
C TYR A 520 -32.74 7.68 -9.34
N ARG A 521 -33.37 7.39 -10.47
CA ARG A 521 -34.69 7.91 -10.80
C ARG A 521 -35.74 6.83 -10.63
N TRP A 522 -36.87 7.19 -10.03
CA TRP A 522 -38.04 6.33 -9.96
C TRP A 522 -39.31 7.10 -10.31
N SER A 523 -40.09 6.57 -11.27
CA SER A 523 -41.43 7.05 -11.58
C SER A 523 -42.46 6.31 -10.72
N ILE A 524 -42.99 7.00 -9.71
CA ILE A 524 -43.93 6.40 -8.75
C ILE A 524 -45.27 6.15 -9.45
N PRO A 525 -45.85 4.93 -9.40
CA PRO A 525 -47.15 4.68 -10.01
C PRO A 525 -48.27 5.53 -9.39
N GLN A 526 -49.25 5.96 -10.18
CA GLN A 526 -50.34 6.84 -9.72
C GLN A 526 -51.14 6.27 -8.54
N ASN A 527 -51.32 4.95 -8.49
CA ASN A 527 -52.09 4.25 -7.45
C ASN A 527 -51.19 3.63 -6.37
N PHE A 528 -49.96 4.13 -6.23
CA PHE A 528 -49.00 3.61 -5.27
C PHE A 528 -49.15 4.33 -3.92
N ASP A 529 -49.94 3.75 -3.01
CA ASP A 529 -50.27 4.30 -1.69
C ASP A 529 -49.81 3.36 -0.57
N ARG A 530 -48.51 3.03 -0.55
CA ARG A 530 -47.91 2.10 0.41
C ARG A 530 -46.60 2.65 0.97
N SER A 531 -46.22 2.24 2.18
CA SER A 531 -44.87 2.54 2.66
C SER A 531 -43.84 1.65 1.96
N LEU A 532 -42.62 2.17 1.77
CA LEU A 532 -41.49 1.40 1.27
C LEU A 532 -40.28 1.60 2.16
N LYS A 533 -39.53 0.53 2.38
CA LYS A 533 -38.17 0.61 2.90
C LYS A 533 -37.19 0.56 1.74
N ILE A 534 -36.49 1.66 1.52
CA ILE A 534 -35.36 1.72 0.59
C ILE A 534 -34.13 1.24 1.34
N VAL A 535 -33.38 0.35 0.72
CA VAL A 535 -32.08 -0.09 1.22
C VAL A 535 -31.06 0.09 0.12
N VAL A 536 -29.94 0.73 0.44
CA VAL A 536 -28.78 0.78 -0.43
C VAL A 536 -27.64 -0.02 0.20
N TYR A 537 -26.97 -0.79 -0.63
CA TYR A 537 -25.81 -1.59 -0.26
C TYR A 537 -24.64 -1.20 -1.14
N LEU A 538 -23.49 -0.96 -0.52
CA LEU A 538 -22.21 -0.96 -1.22
C LEU A 538 -21.61 -2.35 -1.12
N HIS A 539 -21.64 -3.10 -2.21
CA HIS A 539 -21.05 -4.42 -2.30
C HIS A 539 -19.64 -4.38 -2.89
N TYR A 540 -18.84 -5.39 -2.55
CA TYR A 540 -17.51 -5.62 -3.11
C TYR A 540 -17.30 -7.11 -3.42
N ARG A 541 -16.81 -7.38 -4.63
CA ARG A 541 -16.30 -8.69 -5.07
C ARG A 541 -14.90 -8.53 -5.66
N LYS A 542 -13.92 -9.35 -5.22
CA LYS A 542 -12.51 -9.20 -5.63
C LYS A 542 -12.29 -9.38 -7.14
N PHE A 543 -13.09 -10.23 -7.79
CA PHE A 543 -13.08 -10.41 -9.23
C PHE A 543 -14.51 -10.54 -9.76
N ASN A 544 -14.79 -9.91 -10.90
CA ASN A 544 -16.03 -10.15 -11.63
C ASN A 544 -16.13 -11.63 -12.09
N ARG A 545 -17.35 -12.05 -12.44
CA ARG A 545 -17.65 -13.44 -12.77
C ARG A 545 -16.80 -13.97 -13.94
N SER A 546 -16.58 -13.16 -14.97
CA SER A 546 -15.82 -13.56 -16.16
C SER A 546 -14.38 -13.98 -15.85
N ILE A 547 -13.74 -13.39 -14.84
CA ILE A 547 -12.39 -13.79 -14.42
C ILE A 547 -12.37 -15.20 -13.83
N THR A 548 -13.34 -15.53 -12.97
CA THR A 548 -13.44 -16.90 -12.42
C THR A 548 -13.73 -17.93 -13.51
N GLU A 549 -14.58 -17.58 -14.49
CA GLU A 549 -14.90 -18.46 -15.62
C GLU A 549 -13.74 -18.62 -16.61
N THR A 550 -12.91 -17.59 -16.74
CA THR A 550 -11.76 -17.62 -17.65
C THR A 550 -10.61 -18.45 -17.07
N PHE A 551 -10.36 -18.37 -15.76
CA PHE A 551 -9.11 -18.87 -15.17
C PHE A 551 -9.25 -20.06 -14.21
N LEU A 552 -10.46 -20.45 -13.85
CA LEU A 552 -10.69 -21.63 -13.01
C LEU A 552 -11.36 -22.72 -13.85
N GLU A 553 -10.83 -23.94 -13.77
CA GLU A 553 -11.45 -25.12 -14.41
C GLU A 553 -12.86 -25.36 -13.87
N ASP A 554 -13.02 -25.21 -12.54
CA ASP A 554 -14.30 -25.22 -11.84
C ASP A 554 -14.57 -23.80 -11.26
N PRO A 555 -15.33 -22.95 -11.97
CA PRO A 555 -15.63 -21.60 -11.51
C PRO A 555 -16.35 -21.60 -10.17
N ILE A 556 -15.83 -20.84 -9.21
CA ILE A 556 -16.45 -20.65 -7.89
C ILE A 556 -17.15 -19.31 -7.79
N ASP A 557 -18.21 -19.27 -6.99
CA ASP A 557 -18.83 -18.01 -6.59
C ASP A 557 -17.97 -17.35 -5.51
N LEU A 558 -17.35 -16.23 -5.86
CA LEU A 558 -16.54 -15.47 -4.90
C LEU A 558 -17.42 -14.76 -3.88
N PRO A 559 -16.97 -14.62 -2.62
CA PRO A 559 -17.71 -13.90 -1.59
C PRO A 559 -17.99 -12.46 -2.00
N ILE A 560 -19.23 -12.05 -1.78
CA ILE A 560 -19.68 -10.66 -1.90
C ILE A 560 -19.76 -10.09 -0.49
N ILE A 561 -19.01 -9.02 -0.25
CA ILE A 561 -18.99 -8.34 1.04
C ILE A 561 -19.79 -7.05 0.94
N THR A 562 -20.78 -6.88 1.80
CA THR A 562 -21.44 -5.59 2.02
C THR A 562 -20.52 -4.73 2.87
N MET A 563 -19.90 -3.73 2.25
CA MET A 563 -18.98 -2.80 2.91
C MET A 563 -19.72 -1.78 3.76
N ALA A 564 -20.83 -1.26 3.23
CA ALA A 564 -21.67 -0.27 3.90
C ALA A 564 -23.13 -0.43 3.45
N THR A 565 -24.06 0.03 4.28
CA THR A 565 -25.48 0.06 3.97
C THR A 565 -26.13 1.29 4.58
N ASP A 566 -27.20 1.77 3.95
CA ASP A 566 -28.07 2.79 4.50
C ASP A 566 -29.53 2.51 4.12
N THR A 567 -30.47 3.06 4.90
CA THR A 567 -31.90 2.81 4.74
C THR A 567 -32.73 4.07 4.87
N LEU A 568 -33.80 4.17 4.07
CA LEU A 568 -34.77 5.26 4.11
C LEU A 568 -36.19 4.71 4.05
N ILE A 569 -37.11 5.22 4.86
CA ILE A 569 -38.53 4.88 4.76
C ILE A 569 -39.26 5.91 3.88
N LEU A 570 -39.83 5.46 2.77
CA LEU A 570 -40.74 6.26 1.95
C LEU A 570 -42.18 6.08 2.44
N LEU A 571 -42.85 7.19 2.71
CA LEU A 571 -44.22 7.24 3.20
C LEU A 571 -45.12 7.93 2.18
N SER A 572 -46.31 7.37 1.94
CA SER A 572 -47.32 8.07 1.14
C SER A 572 -48.00 9.16 1.96
N GLY A 573 -48.18 10.36 1.41
CA GLY A 573 -49.11 11.35 1.96
C GLY A 573 -48.48 12.66 2.45
N LYS A 574 -48.79 13.09 3.68
CA LYS A 574 -48.35 14.38 4.27
C LYS A 574 -47.69 14.22 5.65
N GLN A 575 -47.11 13.06 5.92
CA GLN A 575 -46.41 12.86 7.18
C GLN A 575 -45.16 13.74 7.21
N ASP A 576 -44.91 14.39 8.36
CA ASP A 576 -43.70 15.20 8.52
C ASP A 576 -42.54 14.28 8.88
N CYS A 577 -41.51 14.29 8.04
CA CYS A 577 -40.28 13.55 8.25
C CYS A 577 -39.21 14.52 8.73
N ASP A 578 -38.66 14.26 9.91
CA ASP A 578 -37.58 15.07 10.47
C ASP A 578 -36.36 15.07 9.54
N ARG A 579 -35.73 16.23 9.41
CA ARG A 579 -34.49 16.41 8.65
C ARG A 579 -33.32 16.62 9.59
N ASP A 580 -32.20 15.97 9.33
CA ASP A 580 -30.97 16.16 10.10
C ASP A 580 -30.10 17.30 9.54
N ILE A 581 -30.66 18.50 9.47
CA ILE A 581 -30.00 19.69 8.88
C ILE A 581 -28.72 20.07 9.66
N LYS A 582 -28.50 19.53 10.86
CA LYS A 582 -27.36 19.88 11.69
C LYS A 582 -26.08 19.13 11.28
N ASP A 583 -26.19 18.00 10.59
CA ASP A 583 -25.01 17.29 10.10
C ASP A 583 -24.45 17.93 8.82
N PHE A 584 -23.64 18.98 9.02
CA PHE A 584 -22.98 19.68 7.93
C PHE A 584 -21.96 18.81 7.18
N LEU A 585 -21.49 17.68 7.73
CA LEU A 585 -20.51 16.83 7.04
C LEU A 585 -21.15 16.09 5.87
N ARG A 586 -22.38 15.59 6.03
CA ARG A 586 -23.17 15.01 4.93
C ARG A 586 -23.36 16.00 3.79
N ILE A 587 -23.70 17.25 4.12
CA ILE A 587 -23.85 18.34 3.14
C ILE A 587 -22.51 18.66 2.47
N ASN A 588 -21.40 18.66 3.23
CA ASN A 588 -20.08 18.87 2.67
C ASN A 588 -19.69 17.74 1.69
N ASP A 589 -20.03 16.49 1.97
CA ASP A 589 -19.78 15.34 1.10
C ASP A 589 -20.56 15.44 -0.20
N TYR A 590 -21.85 15.77 -0.12
CA TYR A 590 -22.66 16.07 -1.30
C TYR A 590 -22.05 17.22 -2.11
N GLY A 591 -21.60 18.30 -1.46
CA GLY A 591 -20.92 19.42 -2.11
C GLY A 591 -19.62 19.00 -2.83
N ILE A 592 -18.85 18.08 -2.26
CA ILE A 592 -17.64 17.50 -2.89
C ILE A 592 -18.02 16.69 -4.12
N GLY A 593 -19.04 15.82 -4.03
CA GLY A 593 -19.51 15.02 -5.16
C GLY A 593 -20.04 15.88 -6.31
N MET A 594 -20.88 16.86 -6.00
CA MET A 594 -21.37 17.84 -6.99
C MET A 594 -20.23 18.63 -7.65
N PHE A 595 -19.20 18.99 -6.88
CA PHE A 595 -18.02 19.66 -7.44
C PHE A 595 -17.26 18.77 -8.44
N ARG A 596 -17.12 17.47 -8.13
CA ARG A 596 -16.49 16.48 -9.04
C ARG A 596 -17.28 16.30 -10.32
N GLN A 597 -18.61 16.29 -10.23
CA GLN A 597 -19.52 16.27 -11.37
C GLN A 597 -19.57 17.60 -12.15
N ASN A 598 -18.80 18.61 -11.74
CA ASN A 598 -18.79 19.95 -12.33
C ASN A 598 -20.13 20.71 -12.19
N ASN A 599 -21.03 20.26 -11.31
CA ASN A 599 -22.24 20.99 -10.94
C ASN A 599 -21.91 22.08 -9.91
N LEU A 600 -21.33 23.18 -10.39
CA LEU A 600 -20.83 24.26 -9.54
C LEU A 600 -21.92 24.94 -8.71
N GLN A 601 -23.15 25.00 -9.23
CA GLN A 601 -24.27 25.65 -8.55
C GLN A 601 -24.73 24.81 -7.34
N ALA A 602 -24.93 23.50 -7.51
CA ALA A 602 -25.28 22.61 -6.40
C ALA A 602 -24.16 22.53 -5.37
N ALA A 603 -22.90 22.43 -5.82
CA ALA A 603 -21.73 22.43 -4.93
C ALA A 603 -21.63 23.74 -4.12
N ARG A 604 -21.85 24.90 -4.75
CA ARG A 604 -21.84 26.18 -4.04
C ARG A 604 -22.92 26.24 -2.97
N SER A 605 -24.16 25.87 -3.32
CA SER A 605 -25.27 25.88 -2.39
C SER A 605 -25.01 24.98 -1.18
N ALA A 606 -24.44 23.79 -1.40
CA ALA A 606 -24.04 22.89 -0.33
C ALA A 606 -22.97 23.52 0.59
N PHE A 607 -21.89 24.08 0.03
CA PHE A 607 -20.84 24.69 0.86
C PHE A 607 -21.28 26.00 1.55
N GLU A 608 -22.20 26.76 0.95
CA GLU A 608 -22.84 27.91 1.61
C GLU A 608 -23.67 27.45 2.83
N GLN A 609 -24.41 26.34 2.71
CA GLN A 609 -25.11 25.76 3.85
C GLN A 609 -24.14 25.28 4.94
N VAL A 610 -23.04 24.62 4.56
CA VAL A 610 -22.01 24.18 5.51
C VAL A 610 -21.49 25.32 6.38
N VAL A 611 -21.10 26.45 5.78
CA VAL A 611 -20.57 27.60 6.53
C VAL A 611 -21.64 28.35 7.33
N ASN A 612 -22.91 28.23 6.94
CA ASN A 612 -24.02 28.79 7.71
C ASN A 612 -24.37 27.94 8.93
N ILE A 613 -24.32 26.61 8.80
CA ILE A 613 -24.58 25.67 9.91
C ILE A 613 -23.42 25.66 10.89
N ASN A 614 -22.18 25.64 10.40
CA ASN A 614 -20.98 25.69 11.22
C ASN A 614 -20.00 26.80 10.78
N PRO A 615 -20.17 28.02 11.31
CA PRO A 615 -19.30 29.15 11.00
C PRO A 615 -17.84 29.00 11.48
N GLU A 616 -17.53 28.03 12.35
CA GLU A 616 -16.18 27.76 12.86
C GLU A 616 -15.45 26.69 12.02
N TYR A 617 -16.10 26.14 10.99
CA TYR A 617 -15.49 25.15 10.10
C TYR A 617 -14.71 25.83 8.97
N ALA A 618 -13.45 26.17 9.24
CA ALA A 618 -12.56 26.86 8.27
C ALA A 618 -12.46 26.16 6.90
N ASP A 619 -12.48 24.82 6.88
CA ASP A 619 -12.42 24.03 5.64
C ASP A 619 -13.69 24.22 4.76
N GLY A 620 -14.84 24.52 5.36
CA GLY A 620 -16.07 24.86 4.62
C GLY A 620 -15.90 26.13 3.79
N PHE A 621 -15.28 27.17 4.36
CA PHE A 621 -14.95 28.40 3.63
C PHE A 621 -13.94 28.18 2.52
N VAL A 622 -12.93 27.32 2.75
CA VAL A 622 -12.00 26.90 1.70
C VAL A 622 -12.76 26.21 0.57
N ASN A 623 -13.64 25.26 0.87
CA ASN A 623 -14.41 24.53 -0.13
C ASN A 623 -15.30 25.46 -0.95
N LEU A 624 -15.95 26.43 -0.30
CA LEU A 624 -16.69 27.50 -0.99
C LEU A 624 -15.78 28.33 -1.90
N SER A 625 -14.56 28.66 -1.45
CA SER A 625 -13.60 29.42 -2.27
C SER A 625 -13.17 28.66 -3.52
N ARG A 626 -13.02 27.32 -3.47
CA ARG A 626 -12.71 26.47 -4.64
C ARG A 626 -13.75 26.68 -5.75
N ILE A 627 -15.03 26.74 -5.37
CA ILE A 627 -16.12 26.98 -6.32
C ILE A 627 -16.03 28.38 -6.90
N LEU A 628 -15.89 29.41 -6.05
CA LEU A 628 -15.81 30.80 -6.48
C LEU A 628 -14.60 31.06 -7.40
N ILE A 629 -13.45 30.41 -7.14
CA ILE A 629 -12.27 30.46 -8.01
C ILE A 629 -12.58 29.86 -9.38
N LYS A 630 -13.24 28.70 -9.43
CA LYS A 630 -13.60 28.02 -10.68
C LYS A 630 -14.61 28.84 -11.51
N GLU A 631 -15.44 29.63 -10.86
CA GLU A 631 -16.36 30.58 -11.49
C GLU A 631 -15.72 31.94 -11.87
N GLY A 632 -14.45 32.16 -11.51
CA GLY A 632 -13.75 33.43 -11.74
C GLY A 632 -14.14 34.56 -10.76
N LYS A 633 -14.91 34.28 -9.71
CA LYS A 633 -15.34 35.24 -8.69
C LYS A 633 -14.27 35.48 -7.62
N PHE A 634 -13.11 35.96 -8.05
CA PHE A 634 -11.92 36.07 -7.20
C PHE A 634 -12.11 36.95 -5.96
N SER A 635 -12.78 38.11 -6.08
CA SER A 635 -13.00 39.00 -4.93
C SER A 635 -13.87 38.34 -3.85
N ALA A 636 -14.91 37.60 -4.24
CA ALA A 636 -15.74 36.84 -3.30
C ALA A 636 -14.95 35.67 -2.69
N ALA A 637 -14.13 34.98 -3.50
CA ALA A 637 -13.27 33.90 -3.02
C ALA A 637 -12.27 34.39 -1.95
N GLU A 638 -11.68 35.58 -2.13
CA GLU A 638 -10.79 36.19 -1.15
C GLU A 638 -11.52 36.47 0.17
N GLN A 639 -12.73 37.04 0.13
CA GLN A 639 -13.50 37.33 1.36
C GLN A 639 -13.81 36.07 2.18
N VAL A 640 -14.13 34.94 1.52
CA VAL A 640 -14.38 33.69 2.24
C VAL A 640 -13.07 33.05 2.75
N LEU A 641 -11.96 33.19 2.00
CA LEU A 641 -10.64 32.75 2.47
C LEU A 641 -10.16 33.55 3.68
N ASP A 642 -10.43 34.86 3.73
CA ASP A 642 -10.10 35.69 4.89
C ASP A 642 -10.82 35.21 6.15
N LYS A 643 -12.09 34.78 6.04
CA LYS A 643 -12.81 34.12 7.15
C LYS A 643 -12.13 32.83 7.58
N ALA A 644 -11.70 31.99 6.63
CA ALA A 644 -10.97 30.75 6.95
C ALA A 644 -9.67 31.03 7.72
N ILE A 645 -8.94 32.08 7.35
CA ILE A 645 -7.69 32.52 8.00
C ILE A 645 -7.96 33.14 9.38
N GLN A 646 -9.08 33.84 9.57
CA GLN A 646 -9.48 34.37 10.88
C GLN A 646 -9.78 33.25 11.87
N ILE A 647 -10.46 32.19 11.42
CA ILE A 647 -10.78 31.01 12.25
C ILE A 647 -9.50 30.21 12.57
N LYS A 648 -8.67 29.93 11.55
CA LYS A 648 -7.39 29.23 11.68
C LYS A 648 -6.26 30.18 11.28
N ASN A 649 -5.65 30.84 12.27
CA ASN A 649 -4.53 31.75 12.00
C ASN A 649 -3.39 31.00 11.29
N GLY A 650 -2.92 31.55 10.17
CA GLY A 650 -1.86 30.93 9.37
C GLY A 650 -2.29 29.72 8.53
N PHE A 651 -3.59 29.50 8.29
CA PHE A 651 -4.09 28.29 7.61
C PHE A 651 -3.47 28.07 6.20
N PRO A 652 -2.62 27.04 6.01
CA PRO A 652 -1.88 26.85 4.75
C PRO A 652 -2.79 26.58 3.56
N LYS A 653 -3.90 25.86 3.78
CA LYS A 653 -4.90 25.56 2.75
C LYS A 653 -5.53 26.84 2.20
N ALA A 654 -5.88 27.80 3.06
CA ALA A 654 -6.40 29.08 2.59
C ALA A 654 -5.35 29.89 1.82
N ASN A 655 -4.12 29.93 2.32
CA ASN A 655 -3.00 30.59 1.63
C ASN A 655 -2.70 29.97 0.26
N TYR A 656 -2.83 28.65 0.11
CA TYR A 656 -2.68 27.97 -1.18
C TYR A 656 -3.70 28.47 -2.20
N PHE A 657 -4.99 28.52 -1.85
CA PHE A 657 -6.02 29.02 -2.76
C PHE A 657 -5.89 30.52 -3.02
N LEU A 658 -5.46 31.31 -2.03
CA LEU A 658 -5.14 32.72 -2.24
C LEU A 658 -3.99 32.88 -3.25
N SER A 659 -2.95 32.04 -3.16
CA SER A 659 -1.84 32.01 -4.11
C SER A 659 -2.33 31.74 -5.54
N LEU A 660 -3.25 30.77 -5.71
CA LEU A 660 -3.88 30.47 -7.00
C LEU A 660 -4.65 31.69 -7.54
N ILE A 661 -5.39 32.40 -6.69
CA ILE A 661 -6.08 33.65 -7.07
C ILE A 661 -5.08 34.69 -7.55
N ARG A 662 -4.01 34.95 -6.78
CA ARG A 662 -2.95 35.90 -7.14
C ARG A 662 -2.29 35.54 -8.48
N LYS A 663 -2.02 34.26 -8.69
CA LYS A 663 -1.48 33.74 -9.96
C LYS A 663 -2.44 34.00 -11.12
N LYS A 664 -3.74 33.70 -10.97
CA LYS A 664 -4.77 33.94 -12.00
C LYS A 664 -4.97 35.43 -12.32
N GLN A 665 -4.76 36.31 -11.34
CA GLN A 665 -4.77 37.77 -11.52
C GLN A 665 -3.46 38.32 -12.14
N GLY A 666 -2.45 37.50 -12.43
CA GLY A 666 -1.15 37.94 -12.92
C GLY A 666 -0.24 38.57 -11.87
N LYS A 667 -0.63 38.55 -10.58
CA LYS A 667 0.15 39.05 -9.44
C LYS A 667 1.19 38.03 -8.98
N TYR A 668 2.07 37.63 -9.89
CA TYR A 668 2.96 36.48 -9.68
C TYR A 668 3.92 36.63 -8.48
N LYS A 669 4.42 37.83 -8.20
CA LYS A 669 5.30 38.07 -7.03
C LYS A 669 4.59 37.76 -5.71
N GLU A 670 3.32 38.14 -5.60
CA GLU A 670 2.51 37.86 -4.41
C GLU A 670 2.15 36.38 -4.32
N ALA A 671 1.82 35.77 -5.46
CA ALA A 671 1.56 34.33 -5.54
C ALA A 671 2.77 33.51 -5.07
N VAL A 672 3.99 33.83 -5.52
CA VAL A 672 5.23 33.17 -5.06
C VAL A 672 5.40 33.30 -3.56
N ARG A 673 5.22 34.51 -2.99
CA ARG A 673 5.36 34.73 -1.54
C ARG A 673 4.43 33.82 -0.74
N LEU A 674 3.18 33.69 -1.17
CA LEU A 674 2.19 32.85 -0.50
C LEU A 674 2.47 31.36 -0.72
N PHE A 675 2.79 30.93 -1.95
CA PHE A 675 3.16 29.54 -2.23
C PHE A 675 4.39 29.10 -1.45
N GLU A 676 5.42 29.94 -1.35
CA GLU A 676 6.62 29.66 -0.55
C GLU A 676 6.29 29.54 0.94
N ALA A 677 5.38 30.37 1.47
CA ALA A 677 4.91 30.24 2.84
C ALA A 677 4.22 28.88 3.07
N VAL A 678 3.39 28.43 2.13
CA VAL A 678 2.76 27.10 2.19
C VAL A 678 3.80 25.98 2.08
N ARG A 679 4.81 26.14 1.23
CA ARG A 679 5.86 25.15 0.99
C ARG A 679 6.71 24.86 2.24
N LEU A 680 6.81 25.81 3.18
CA LEU A 680 7.50 25.58 4.45
C LEU A 680 6.86 24.46 5.27
N GLU A 681 5.53 24.32 5.19
CA GLU A 681 4.78 23.25 5.88
C GLU A 681 4.55 22.03 4.97
N PHE A 682 4.44 22.25 3.66
CA PHE A 682 4.17 21.21 2.67
C PHE A 682 5.29 21.14 1.61
N PRO A 683 6.54 20.81 1.99
CA PRO A 683 7.68 20.85 1.07
C PRO A 683 7.57 19.82 -0.06
N ASN A 684 6.80 18.75 0.18
CA ASN A 684 6.60 17.64 -0.74
C ASN A 684 5.22 17.65 -1.40
N ASP A 685 4.44 18.73 -1.34
CA ASP A 685 3.21 18.79 -2.13
C ASP A 685 3.56 18.96 -3.62
N ARG A 686 3.44 17.89 -4.41
CA ARG A 686 3.81 17.92 -5.83
C ARG A 686 2.95 18.88 -6.65
N ILE A 687 1.69 19.10 -6.27
CA ILE A 687 0.80 20.04 -6.98
C ILE A 687 1.23 21.48 -6.66
N LEU A 688 1.49 21.79 -5.39
CA LEU A 688 2.07 23.06 -4.98
C LEU A 688 3.37 23.36 -5.71
N LEU A 689 4.30 22.39 -5.77
CA LEU A 689 5.58 22.56 -6.47
C LEU A 689 5.38 22.86 -7.95
N LYS A 690 4.42 22.21 -8.62
CA LYS A 690 4.07 22.53 -10.01
C LYS A 690 3.53 23.94 -10.17
N GLU A 691 2.60 24.33 -9.30
CA GLU A 691 1.99 25.66 -9.32
C GLU A 691 3.04 26.76 -9.07
N LEU A 692 3.93 26.55 -8.12
CA LEU A 692 5.05 27.44 -7.77
C LEU A 692 6.09 27.51 -8.90
N GLY A 693 6.53 26.37 -9.42
CA GLY A 693 7.49 26.30 -10.53
C GLY A 693 6.99 27.03 -11.78
N GLN A 694 5.71 26.85 -12.12
CA GLN A 694 5.09 27.59 -13.22
C GLN A 694 4.98 29.10 -12.92
N THR A 695 4.75 29.47 -11.66
CA THR A 695 4.69 30.88 -11.25
C THR A 695 6.07 31.55 -11.35
N TYR A 696 7.14 30.84 -10.97
CA TYR A 696 8.52 31.30 -11.20
C TYR A 696 8.84 31.45 -12.69
N TYR A 697 8.37 30.52 -13.53
CA TYR A 697 8.50 30.64 -14.98
C TYR A 697 7.86 31.93 -15.52
N PHE A 698 6.66 32.29 -15.06
CA PHE A 698 5.99 33.54 -15.49
C PHE A 698 6.70 34.82 -15.01
N LEU A 699 7.48 34.74 -13.93
CA LEU A 699 8.36 35.83 -13.50
C LEU A 699 9.74 35.81 -14.17
N GLU A 700 9.98 34.86 -15.08
CA GLU A 700 11.27 34.64 -15.74
C GLU A 700 12.41 34.30 -14.75
N HIS A 701 12.08 33.85 -13.54
CA HIS A 701 13.04 33.30 -12.58
C HIS A 701 13.34 31.82 -12.92
N PHE A 702 13.97 31.59 -14.07
CA PHE A 702 14.16 30.26 -14.64
C PHE A 702 14.95 29.31 -13.73
N ASP A 703 15.96 29.78 -12.99
CA ASP A 703 16.75 28.94 -12.08
C ASP A 703 15.91 28.39 -10.91
N LEU A 704 15.03 29.22 -10.35
CA LEU A 704 14.09 28.81 -9.30
C LEU A 704 13.01 27.88 -9.86
N ALA A 705 12.52 28.15 -11.07
CA ALA A 705 11.57 27.29 -11.75
C ALA A 705 12.16 25.89 -12.00
N LEU A 706 13.39 25.80 -12.53
CA LEU A 706 14.12 24.54 -12.71
C LEU A 706 14.21 23.76 -11.40
N THR A 707 14.72 24.40 -10.34
CA THR A 707 14.89 23.75 -9.04
C THR A 707 13.54 23.22 -8.50
N THR A 708 12.48 24.02 -8.60
CA THR A 708 11.15 23.65 -8.11
C THR A 708 10.55 22.50 -8.91
N PHE A 709 10.69 22.52 -10.24
CA PHE A 709 10.23 21.42 -11.09
C PHE A 709 11.05 20.15 -10.90
N HIS A 710 12.36 20.24 -10.66
CA HIS A 710 13.17 19.08 -10.29
C HIS A 710 12.73 18.47 -8.96
N ASN A 711 12.38 19.29 -7.96
CA ASN A 711 11.80 18.79 -6.71
C ASN A 711 10.46 18.06 -6.94
N ALA A 712 9.63 18.53 -7.88
CA ALA A 712 8.42 17.81 -8.27
C ALA A 712 8.74 16.44 -8.91
N LEU A 713 9.77 16.36 -9.77
CA LEU A 713 10.21 15.09 -10.37
C LEU A 713 10.86 14.12 -9.37
N LEU A 714 11.34 14.59 -8.21
CA LEU A 714 11.77 13.69 -7.13
C LEU A 714 10.59 12.95 -6.48
N ILE A 715 9.35 13.39 -6.73
CA ILE A 715 8.12 12.83 -6.17
C ILE A 715 7.29 12.13 -7.25
N ASP A 716 7.28 12.67 -8.47
CA ASP A 716 6.68 12.02 -9.63
C ASP A 716 7.58 12.22 -10.87
N PRO A 717 8.49 11.27 -11.14
CA PRO A 717 9.40 11.33 -12.27
C PRO A 717 8.71 11.18 -13.63
N GLU A 718 7.40 10.89 -13.65
CA GLU A 718 6.62 10.58 -14.85
C GLU A 718 5.60 11.70 -15.15
N ASP A 719 5.62 12.81 -14.41
CA ASP A 719 4.71 13.94 -14.62
C ASP A 719 5.02 14.67 -15.95
N TYR A 720 4.22 14.39 -16.96
CA TYR A 720 4.36 14.96 -18.29
C TYR A 720 4.26 16.50 -18.31
N GLN A 721 3.47 17.11 -17.41
CA GLN A 721 3.32 18.57 -17.35
C GLN A 721 4.61 19.21 -16.84
N VAL A 722 5.28 18.58 -15.88
CA VAL A 722 6.60 19.04 -15.39
C VAL A 722 7.64 18.95 -16.50
N HIS A 723 7.70 17.83 -17.22
CA HIS A 723 8.60 17.69 -18.37
C HIS A 723 8.32 18.72 -19.46
N TYR A 724 7.06 19.04 -19.74
CA TYR A 724 6.71 20.11 -20.68
C TYR A 724 7.25 21.48 -20.25
N ASN A 725 7.08 21.85 -18.97
CA ASN A 725 7.59 23.13 -18.48
C ASN A 725 9.13 23.18 -18.45
N LEU A 726 9.80 22.10 -18.04
CA LEU A 726 11.26 22.00 -18.09
C LEU A 726 11.80 22.10 -19.53
N MET A 727 11.12 21.51 -20.51
CA MET A 727 11.44 21.71 -21.93
C MET A 727 11.37 23.19 -22.31
N LEU A 728 10.30 23.90 -21.95
CA LEU A 728 10.15 25.33 -22.26
C LEU A 728 11.24 26.19 -21.60
N ILE A 729 11.55 25.91 -20.34
CA ILE A 729 12.62 26.62 -19.61
C ILE A 729 13.98 26.41 -20.30
N HIS A 730 14.34 25.16 -20.59
CA HIS A 730 15.61 24.89 -21.27
C HIS A 730 15.70 25.52 -22.65
N LYS A 731 14.59 25.60 -23.41
CA LYS A 731 14.54 26.36 -24.68
C LYS A 731 14.83 27.85 -24.46
N LYS A 732 14.22 28.46 -23.44
CA LYS A 732 14.44 29.88 -23.09
C LYS A 732 15.88 30.15 -22.65
N MET A 733 16.51 29.20 -21.97
CA MET A 733 17.91 29.29 -21.54
C MET A 733 18.93 28.87 -22.63
N GLY A 734 18.49 28.51 -23.82
CA GLY A 734 19.38 28.07 -24.92
C GLY A 734 19.93 26.64 -24.80
N ASN A 735 19.48 25.86 -23.82
CA ASN A 735 19.92 24.49 -23.54
C ASN A 735 19.15 23.46 -24.41
N GLN A 736 19.43 23.41 -25.71
CA GLN A 736 18.66 22.60 -26.67
C GLN A 736 18.68 21.08 -26.39
N GLU A 737 19.79 20.55 -25.89
CA GLU A 737 19.92 19.13 -25.57
C GLU A 737 18.95 18.72 -24.45
N LYS A 738 19.03 19.38 -23.29
CA LYS A 738 18.11 19.15 -22.16
C LYS A 738 16.65 19.39 -22.55
N ALA A 739 16.38 20.40 -23.37
CA ALA A 739 15.03 20.65 -23.87
C ALA A 739 14.49 19.45 -24.66
N ARG A 740 15.32 18.84 -25.51
CA ARG A 740 14.96 17.64 -26.28
C ARG A 740 14.73 16.43 -25.38
N ASP A 741 15.54 16.26 -24.33
CA ASP A 741 15.35 15.16 -23.37
C ASP A 741 14.00 15.26 -22.64
N HIS A 742 13.68 16.45 -22.12
CA HIS A 742 12.39 16.70 -21.50
C HIS A 742 11.23 16.62 -22.51
N GLN A 743 11.43 17.00 -23.77
CA GLN A 743 10.44 16.78 -24.83
C GLN A 743 10.16 15.29 -25.04
N ASN A 744 11.18 14.44 -25.05
CA ASN A 744 11.01 12.99 -25.20
C ASN A 744 10.21 12.40 -24.02
N HIS A 745 10.50 12.81 -22.78
CA HIS A 745 9.71 12.40 -21.62
C HIS A 745 8.27 12.90 -21.68
N TYR A 746 8.03 14.16 -22.07
CA TYR A 746 6.68 14.68 -22.27
C TYR A 746 5.91 13.85 -23.31
N LEU A 747 6.53 13.53 -24.45
CA LEU A 747 5.91 12.74 -25.50
C LEU A 747 5.65 11.29 -25.06
N LYS A 748 6.53 10.71 -24.23
CA LYS A 748 6.36 9.38 -23.65
C LYS A 748 5.13 9.34 -22.73
N TYR A 749 5.06 10.26 -21.77
CA TYR A 749 4.08 10.20 -20.67
C TYR A 749 2.76 10.92 -20.95
N LYS A 750 2.67 11.81 -21.96
CA LYS A 750 1.42 12.51 -22.26
C LYS A 750 0.31 11.51 -22.66
N PRO A 751 -0.96 11.72 -22.25
CA PRO A 751 -2.06 10.88 -22.69
C PRO A 751 -2.24 10.84 -24.22
N ASP A 752 -2.81 9.74 -24.72
CA ASP A 752 -3.18 9.61 -26.14
C ASP A 752 -4.60 10.11 -26.40
N GLU A 753 -4.72 11.30 -26.99
CA GLU A 753 -6.02 11.87 -27.34
C GLU A 753 -6.68 11.13 -28.51
N ALA A 754 -5.93 10.47 -29.40
CA ALA A 754 -6.47 9.75 -30.54
C ALA A 754 -7.16 8.44 -30.12
N SER A 755 -6.77 7.88 -28.97
CA SER A 755 -7.40 6.68 -28.39
C SER A 755 -8.89 6.87 -28.08
N ARG A 756 -9.38 8.12 -28.00
CA ARG A 756 -10.81 8.44 -27.80
C ARG A 756 -11.70 7.90 -28.93
N ALA A 757 -11.18 7.70 -30.14
CA ALA A 757 -11.96 7.10 -31.23
C ALA A 757 -12.40 5.66 -30.90
N VAL A 758 -11.56 4.90 -30.18
CA VAL A 758 -11.86 3.53 -29.76
C VAL A 758 -13.04 3.50 -28.77
N SER A 759 -13.06 4.42 -27.81
CA SER A 759 -14.14 4.49 -26.83
C SER A 759 -15.47 4.94 -27.44
N GLN A 760 -15.48 5.74 -28.51
CA GLN A 760 -16.71 6.14 -29.20
C GLN A 760 -17.47 4.94 -29.80
N VAL A 761 -16.77 4.00 -30.43
CA VAL A 761 -17.39 2.77 -30.97
C VAL A 761 -18.03 1.95 -29.85
N THR A 762 -17.30 1.81 -28.74
CA THR A 762 -17.74 1.09 -27.54
C THR A 762 -19.00 1.71 -26.94
N ARG A 763 -19.07 3.04 -26.85
CA ARG A 763 -20.21 3.78 -26.30
C ARG A 763 -21.51 3.52 -27.06
N LEU A 764 -21.43 3.30 -28.38
CA LEU A 764 -22.59 2.97 -29.20
C LEU A 764 -23.02 1.51 -29.04
N LYS A 765 -22.07 0.60 -28.79
CA LYS A 765 -22.31 -0.84 -28.64
C LYS A 765 -22.88 -1.21 -27.28
N PHE A 766 -22.47 -0.51 -26.21
CA PHE A 766 -22.81 -0.84 -24.83
C PHE A 766 -23.49 0.35 -24.12
N PRO A 767 -24.83 0.46 -24.18
CA PRO A 767 -25.56 1.63 -23.68
C PRO A 767 -25.41 1.84 -22.17
N ASN A 768 -25.43 0.78 -21.36
CA ASN A 768 -25.28 0.92 -19.90
C ASN A 768 -23.85 1.36 -19.51
N ALA A 769 -22.82 0.80 -20.16
CA ALA A 769 -21.45 1.24 -19.96
C ALA A 769 -21.22 2.68 -20.47
N ASN A 770 -21.95 3.11 -21.50
CA ASN A 770 -21.95 4.51 -21.94
C ASN A 770 -22.65 5.45 -20.96
N ASN A 771 -23.68 4.97 -20.25
CA ASN A 771 -24.33 5.71 -19.16
C ASN A 771 -23.32 5.98 -18.04
N GLU A 772 -22.63 4.94 -17.56
CA GLU A 772 -21.56 5.04 -16.55
C GLU A 772 -20.36 5.91 -16.98
N ALA A 773 -20.18 6.10 -18.29
CA ALA A 773 -19.11 6.92 -18.86
C ALA A 773 -19.48 8.40 -19.03
N GLN A 774 -20.71 8.79 -18.67
CA GLN A 774 -21.09 10.19 -18.54
C GLN A 774 -20.64 10.72 -17.18
N LEU A 775 -20.33 12.01 -17.12
CA LEU A 775 -19.96 12.64 -15.84
C LEU A 775 -21.18 12.80 -14.91
N VAL A 776 -22.37 12.95 -15.50
CA VAL A 776 -23.65 13.08 -14.81
C VAL A 776 -24.66 12.23 -15.56
N HIS A 777 -25.21 11.24 -14.87
CA HIS A 777 -26.21 10.31 -15.37
C HIS A 777 -27.10 9.83 -14.23
N HIS A 778 -28.17 9.13 -14.59
CA HIS A 778 -29.09 8.51 -13.65
C HIS A 778 -29.20 7.01 -13.93
N HIS A 779 -29.54 6.27 -12.89
CA HIS A 779 -29.91 4.86 -12.96
C HIS A 779 -31.42 4.76 -12.75
N GLU A 780 -32.12 4.15 -13.70
CA GLU A 780 -33.58 3.96 -13.62
C GLU A 780 -33.91 2.77 -12.70
N LEU A 781 -34.91 2.94 -11.83
CA LEU A 781 -35.40 1.97 -10.84
C LEU A 781 -36.68 1.25 -11.27
#